data_AF-A0A960X1W9-F1
#
_entry.id   AF-A0A960X1W9-F1
#
_cell.length_a   1.000
_cell.length_b   1.000
_cell.length_c   1.000
_cell.angle_alpha   90.00
_cell.angle_beta   90.00
_cell.angle_gamma   90.00
#
_symmetry.space_group_name_H-M   'P 1'
#
loop_
_entity.id
_entity.type
_entity.pdbx_description
1 polymer ?
#
loop_
_entity_poly.entity_id
_entity_poly.type
_entity_poly.pdbx_seq_one_letter_code
_entity_poly.pdbx_strand_id
1 'polypeptide(L)'
;VSSYNMIGVDSGMTGISDGSDGNQVGTSGSPIDPLLGTLADNGGPTLTLELLSGSPAIDAGDPAFDPNAFVPPLNEDQRGTGFARVVNGSIDIGAFELGVIPVPEIAVDATPATDLTSGVSSISFVNTNVGSTSPTRTVTMRNVGTAPLNLTGVSVNGLNLSDFVVSGFAPTTLAPSANMSFQVAFSPTASGSRSAILQIASDDSDENPFTLGLQGSGTPVADLSLAITDSPDPVYANSALAYTLTVTNNGPSTATGVQVSTTLPAGVSLVSTSGSSEDPNGVPVATLGSIASGSSASFTINVFVAFTTVGPITLNATASSAVFDPTPGNNSDSETTTVLANNIIGNFVWNDLDGDGIQDGGEPGLSGVTVFVDLNTNGQFDGGEPNDTSDGSGFYLIDHLPSGSYSVSVDDSSIPSGFVATTSDPLSATLTPGSANPNVDFGFQQQDASIGDFVWNDTNGDGIQDVGELGLSGITVFIDLNTNGNWDGGEPRDTTDGSGAYDITGLATGSYQVRVDETTLPVGYVLTTANIPLSVNLAVGEDYNAADFGYRQPEAPSLVVTTTADTVDAFDNQTSLREAIAYANSGSAGLSPVITFASPLFDTAQTITLGGAELEITHVVTIAGPGAELLTISANNASRVFNIGSVTVAIEGVTISGGYVAGAANNTGGGVLNSGILQISHCVISNNSTLGTGFENSQGGGIFNSGTLTITDSTVAGNAALGPYDFGGGIRNAGTLTLIRSTISGNTVAGQDSVRGGGINNSGTLTLNQCTLSGNAANGGGSGSATGGAIHSSNSLVMTHCTVSGNSVTAPSGGRFGGGLDLSGSAQLVNCIVLGNNAVNFPEISGSPTLTGGNIVGGTVSVDGAPTGTTTATEVFASVVNNGGVDAGVLADHGGPTQTIALAAGSPALDAGSNALALDIDSNPLTTDQRGSGFPRVVNGVVDLGAFESELIPVPEIAVSGNGTDIANGDATPDSADHTDFGSTAITVVRTFTINNSGSAPLEVSTITAGGDFAVGGISLPASIGSGSNATFTVTFDPSTTGLRTATVSIANNDADESPFTFAIQGTGLNSPPVVDHPLPDRTATVNQPFTFTVPANTFSDPDAAQFLSYSASGMPAWLSFTPATRTFSGTPAPGDIGTTTITVQATDNGAPPESVTDTFDLTVALASSLPIAPVGGEATGLVSGNPAPQMPGQTFSGFFDYTLNGNGNILAHMNTAGPAGATADAGVYSNAAGTLDLLAREGDAMAPGVLSGTFLDFRLTDGGNGFFLS
;
A
#
# COMPACT_ATOMS: atom_id res chain seq x y z
N VAL A 1 -68.61 -22.47 53.49
CA VAL A 1 -67.46 -21.56 53.25
C VAL A 1 -67.84 -20.21 53.83
N SER A 2 -66.89 -19.40 54.32
CA SER A 2 -67.23 -18.08 54.86
C SER A 2 -67.49 -17.10 53.72
N SER A 3 -68.77 -16.80 53.49
CA SER A 3 -69.30 -15.57 52.87
C SER A 3 -68.94 -15.25 51.40
N TYR A 4 -69.97 -14.97 50.58
CA TYR A 4 -69.96 -14.18 49.33
C TYR A 4 -68.80 -14.42 48.35
N ASN A 5 -68.83 -15.54 47.62
CA ASN A 5 -67.93 -15.86 46.51
C ASN A 5 -68.73 -16.21 45.24
N MET A 6 -68.16 -15.93 44.06
CA MET A 6 -68.61 -16.52 42.80
C MET A 6 -67.86 -17.82 42.53
N ILE A 7 -68.58 -18.92 42.26
CA ILE A 7 -67.99 -20.26 42.13
C ILE A 7 -68.62 -21.02 40.95
N GLY A 8 -67.81 -21.48 39.99
CA GLY A 8 -68.24 -22.52 39.03
C GLY A 8 -68.05 -23.91 39.63
N VAL A 9 -69.07 -24.78 39.56
CA VAL A 9 -68.97 -26.17 40.04
C VAL A 9 -69.19 -27.19 38.93
N ASP A 10 -68.30 -28.18 38.91
CA ASP A 10 -68.38 -29.35 38.05
C ASP A 10 -69.00 -30.55 38.78
N SER A 11 -69.46 -31.56 38.05
CA SER A 11 -70.33 -32.63 38.59
C SER A 11 -69.59 -33.56 39.55
N GLY A 12 -69.72 -33.30 40.86
CA GLY A 12 -69.14 -34.12 41.94
C GLY A 12 -68.86 -33.35 43.24
N MET A 13 -68.81 -32.02 43.18
CA MET A 13 -68.63 -31.16 44.36
C MET A 13 -69.85 -31.21 45.29
N THR A 14 -69.64 -31.36 46.60
CA THR A 14 -70.71 -31.38 47.63
C THR A 14 -70.35 -30.50 48.82
N GLY A 15 -71.32 -29.75 49.36
CA GLY A 15 -71.12 -28.84 50.50
C GLY A 15 -70.96 -27.35 50.12
N ILE A 16 -71.19 -27.01 48.86
CA ILE A 16 -71.33 -25.65 48.34
C ILE A 16 -72.66 -25.61 47.57
N SER A 17 -73.46 -24.56 47.74
CA SER A 17 -74.76 -24.40 47.09
C SER A 17 -75.11 -22.94 46.90
N ASP A 18 -75.74 -22.63 45.76
CA ASP A 18 -76.16 -21.28 45.37
C ASP A 18 -77.04 -20.60 46.45
N GLY A 19 -76.79 -19.31 46.67
CA GLY A 19 -77.46 -18.49 47.69
C GLY A 19 -77.09 -18.78 49.15
N SER A 20 -76.37 -19.88 49.46
CA SER A 20 -75.92 -20.17 50.82
C SER A 20 -74.76 -19.25 51.20
N ASP A 21 -74.85 -18.59 52.36
CA ASP A 21 -73.87 -17.62 52.84
C ASP A 21 -73.51 -16.54 51.79
N GLY A 22 -74.46 -16.16 50.93
CA GLY A 22 -74.27 -15.16 49.87
C GLY A 22 -73.47 -15.61 48.65
N ASN A 23 -73.04 -16.87 48.57
CA ASN A 23 -72.27 -17.37 47.42
C ASN A 23 -73.16 -17.53 46.17
N GLN A 24 -72.67 -17.08 45.01
CA GLN A 24 -73.29 -17.32 43.70
C GLN A 24 -72.61 -18.52 43.03
N VAL A 25 -73.38 -19.56 42.67
CA VAL A 25 -72.81 -20.87 42.30
C VAL A 25 -73.33 -21.38 40.95
N GLY A 26 -72.52 -21.25 39.91
CA GLY A 26 -72.83 -21.70 38.55
C GLY A 26 -72.65 -23.20 38.35
N THR A 27 -73.55 -23.84 37.61
CA THR A 27 -73.56 -25.29 37.40
C THR A 27 -72.98 -25.68 36.05
N SER A 28 -72.53 -26.93 35.86
CA SER A 28 -72.04 -27.42 34.56
C SER A 28 -73.09 -27.40 33.42
N GLY A 29 -74.38 -27.25 33.73
CA GLY A 29 -75.46 -27.03 32.74
C GLY A 29 -75.87 -25.57 32.54
N SER A 30 -75.37 -24.65 33.37
CA SER A 30 -75.58 -23.20 33.31
C SER A 30 -74.50 -22.54 34.18
N PRO A 31 -73.28 -22.31 33.63
CA PRO A 31 -72.22 -21.61 34.33
C PRO A 31 -72.58 -20.13 34.48
N ILE A 32 -72.12 -19.50 35.55
CA ILE A 32 -72.23 -18.05 35.74
C ILE A 32 -70.98 -17.42 35.12
N ASP A 33 -71.18 -16.47 34.22
CA ASP A 33 -70.12 -15.63 33.68
C ASP A 33 -69.93 -14.40 34.58
N PRO A 34 -68.74 -14.14 35.14
CA PRO A 34 -68.46 -12.93 35.90
C PRO A 34 -68.36 -11.66 35.04
N LEU A 35 -68.44 -11.75 33.70
CA LEU A 35 -68.40 -10.62 32.75
C LEU A 35 -67.20 -9.68 33.01
N LEU A 36 -66.00 -10.27 32.91
CA LEU A 36 -64.74 -9.57 33.14
C LEU A 36 -64.16 -9.02 31.84
N GLY A 37 -63.57 -7.83 31.91
CA GLY A 37 -62.74 -7.25 30.86
C GLY A 37 -61.39 -7.96 30.71
N THR A 38 -60.53 -7.44 29.82
CA THR A 38 -59.14 -7.89 29.72
C THR A 38 -58.29 -7.39 30.90
N LEU A 39 -57.20 -8.10 31.21
CA LEU A 39 -56.26 -7.69 32.26
C LEU A 39 -55.55 -6.39 31.87
N ALA A 40 -55.86 -5.30 32.56
CA ALA A 40 -55.49 -3.93 32.19
C ALA A 40 -55.01 -3.11 33.39
N ASP A 41 -54.36 -1.96 33.13
CA ASP A 41 -54.03 -1.00 34.19
C ASP A 41 -55.24 -0.11 34.46
N ASN A 42 -55.96 -0.43 35.53
CA ASN A 42 -57.13 0.32 35.98
C ASN A 42 -56.77 1.38 37.04
N GLY A 43 -55.50 1.83 37.05
CA GLY A 43 -54.97 2.88 37.93
C GLY A 43 -54.21 2.36 39.16
N GLY A 44 -53.59 1.18 39.09
CA GLY A 44 -53.02 0.49 40.26
C GLY A 44 -51.58 0.00 40.06
N PRO A 45 -50.85 -0.36 41.15
CA PRO A 45 -49.49 -0.90 41.05
C PRO A 45 -49.44 -2.31 40.42
N THR A 46 -50.60 -2.92 40.17
CA THR A 46 -50.75 -4.19 39.46
C THR A 46 -51.96 -4.12 38.53
N LEU A 47 -51.85 -4.72 37.34
CA LEU A 47 -52.98 -4.87 36.41
C LEU A 47 -54.13 -5.64 37.07
N THR A 48 -55.37 -5.28 36.77
CA THR A 48 -56.60 -5.91 37.29
C THR A 48 -57.60 -6.17 36.16
N LEU A 49 -58.65 -6.94 36.45
CA LEU A 49 -59.75 -7.21 35.53
C LEU A 49 -60.93 -6.30 35.89
N GLU A 50 -61.46 -5.57 34.92
CA GLU A 50 -62.65 -4.72 35.11
C GLU A 50 -63.93 -5.55 35.14
N LEU A 51 -64.87 -5.18 36.00
CA LEU A 51 -66.25 -5.69 35.96
C LEU A 51 -67.02 -4.94 34.88
N LEU A 52 -67.37 -5.61 33.79
CA LEU A 52 -68.11 -4.99 32.70
C LEU A 52 -69.56 -4.68 33.14
N SER A 53 -70.16 -3.65 32.53
CA SER A 53 -71.51 -3.20 32.87
C SER A 53 -72.53 -4.35 32.81
N GLY A 54 -73.24 -4.57 33.92
CA GLY A 54 -74.16 -5.70 34.10
C GLY A 54 -73.52 -6.98 34.67
N SER A 55 -72.24 -6.95 35.06
CA SER A 55 -71.59 -8.05 35.76
C SER A 55 -72.34 -8.44 37.05
N PRO A 56 -72.58 -9.75 37.31
CA PRO A 56 -73.19 -10.22 38.55
C PRO A 56 -72.24 -10.15 39.77
N ALA A 57 -71.00 -9.69 39.59
CA ALA A 57 -70.06 -9.42 40.67
C ALA A 57 -70.21 -8.01 41.28
N ILE A 58 -70.88 -7.09 40.58
CA ILE A 58 -71.09 -5.70 41.04
C ILE A 58 -72.10 -5.67 42.20
N ASP A 59 -71.83 -4.87 43.23
CA ASP A 59 -72.59 -4.77 44.51
C ASP A 59 -72.75 -6.11 45.27
N ALA A 60 -72.04 -7.17 44.88
CA ALA A 60 -72.37 -8.55 45.27
C ALA A 60 -71.62 -9.11 46.49
N GLY A 61 -70.66 -8.37 47.07
CA GLY A 61 -69.87 -8.76 48.23
C GLY A 61 -70.65 -8.80 49.55
N ASP A 62 -69.96 -9.07 50.67
CA ASP A 62 -70.60 -9.18 51.98
C ASP A 62 -71.08 -7.80 52.50
N PRO A 63 -72.40 -7.54 52.61
CA PRO A 63 -72.93 -6.24 53.04
C PRO A 63 -72.74 -5.99 54.55
N ALA A 64 -72.14 -6.93 55.28
CA ALA A 64 -71.71 -6.77 56.68
C ALA A 64 -70.18 -6.63 56.83
N PHE A 65 -69.43 -6.44 55.74
CA PHE A 65 -67.98 -6.24 55.77
C PHE A 65 -67.59 -4.94 56.48
N ASP A 66 -66.90 -5.07 57.62
CA ASP A 66 -66.21 -3.95 58.27
C ASP A 66 -64.72 -3.96 57.86
N PRO A 67 -64.25 -3.00 57.03
CA PRO A 67 -62.85 -2.96 56.62
C PRO A 67 -61.88 -2.75 57.80
N ASN A 68 -62.37 -2.25 58.94
CA ASN A 68 -61.59 -2.01 60.16
C ASN A 68 -61.42 -3.28 61.02
N ALA A 69 -62.11 -4.38 60.71
CA ALA A 69 -61.97 -5.65 61.43
C ALA A 69 -60.65 -6.38 61.10
N PHE A 70 -59.95 -5.98 60.04
CA PHE A 70 -58.67 -6.52 59.60
C PHE A 70 -57.49 -5.68 60.14
N VAL A 71 -56.32 -6.30 60.27
CA VAL A 71 -55.09 -5.64 60.75
C VAL A 71 -53.94 -5.95 59.79
N PRO A 72 -53.47 -4.97 58.98
CA PRO A 72 -54.01 -3.61 58.83
C PRO A 72 -55.43 -3.58 58.22
N PRO A 73 -56.20 -2.48 58.41
CA PRO A 73 -57.53 -2.31 57.81
C PRO A 73 -57.53 -2.36 56.28
N LEU A 74 -58.55 -2.99 55.70
CA LEU A 74 -58.76 -3.13 54.25
C LEU A 74 -59.68 -2.03 53.72
N ASN A 75 -59.27 -0.77 53.90
CA ASN A 75 -60.03 0.40 53.46
C ASN A 75 -59.92 0.69 51.95
N GLU A 76 -58.95 0.07 51.27
CA GLU A 76 -58.53 0.38 49.90
C GLU A 76 -58.53 -0.89 49.03
N ASP A 77 -58.84 -0.75 47.74
CA ASP A 77 -58.86 -1.87 46.79
C ASP A 77 -57.46 -2.20 46.26
N GLN A 78 -57.32 -3.16 45.32
CA GLN A 78 -55.99 -3.59 44.85
C GLN A 78 -55.19 -2.50 44.13
N ARG A 79 -55.82 -1.37 43.76
CA ARG A 79 -55.15 -0.17 43.23
C ARG A 79 -54.47 0.66 44.32
N GLY A 80 -54.85 0.49 45.60
CA GLY A 80 -54.21 1.11 46.75
C GLY A 80 -54.65 2.56 47.01
N THR A 81 -53.72 3.38 47.49
CA THR A 81 -54.03 4.68 48.13
C THR A 81 -54.80 5.64 47.23
N GLY A 82 -56.05 5.90 47.60
CA GLY A 82 -57.00 6.75 46.85
C GLY A 82 -58.21 5.99 46.32
N PHE A 83 -58.14 4.66 46.19
CA PHE A 83 -59.22 3.82 45.67
C PHE A 83 -59.89 3.05 46.81
N ALA A 84 -61.00 3.58 47.31
CA ALA A 84 -61.71 3.02 48.47
C ALA A 84 -62.35 1.66 48.15
N ARG A 85 -62.22 0.68 49.06
CA ARG A 85 -62.80 -0.67 48.87
C ARG A 85 -64.30 -0.78 49.14
N VAL A 86 -64.94 0.34 49.49
CA VAL A 86 -66.38 0.42 49.74
C VAL A 86 -66.88 1.69 49.07
N VAL A 87 -67.67 1.55 48.01
CA VAL A 87 -68.25 2.68 47.27
C VAL A 87 -69.76 2.66 47.47
N ASN A 88 -70.35 3.81 47.82
CA ASN A 88 -71.78 4.00 48.16
C ASN A 88 -72.39 3.09 49.25
N GLY A 89 -71.60 2.22 49.89
CA GLY A 89 -72.02 1.30 50.95
C GLY A 89 -72.04 -0.18 50.57
N SER A 90 -71.65 -0.51 49.33
CA SER A 90 -71.51 -1.88 48.82
C SER A 90 -70.04 -2.25 48.56
N ILE A 91 -69.81 -3.51 48.18
CA ILE A 91 -68.51 -4.04 47.77
C ILE A 91 -68.70 -4.99 46.57
N ASP A 92 -67.83 -4.89 45.58
CA ASP A 92 -67.78 -5.76 44.40
C ASP A 92 -67.00 -7.07 44.70
N ILE A 93 -67.47 -8.21 44.16
CA ILE A 93 -66.73 -9.49 44.20
C ILE A 93 -65.61 -9.45 43.14
N GLY A 94 -64.60 -8.61 43.38
CA GLY A 94 -63.52 -8.37 42.44
C GLY A 94 -62.28 -7.73 43.06
N ALA A 95 -61.48 -7.11 42.19
CA ALA A 95 -60.26 -6.41 42.57
C ALA A 95 -60.49 -4.92 42.90
N PHE A 96 -61.58 -4.33 42.40
CA PHE A 96 -61.92 -2.91 42.52
C PHE A 96 -63.43 -2.63 42.32
N GLU A 97 -63.85 -1.40 42.62
CA GLU A 97 -65.26 -0.94 42.71
C GLU A 97 -65.66 0.08 41.58
N LEU A 98 -66.95 0.12 41.16
CA LEU A 98 -67.48 0.95 40.04
C LEU A 98 -68.70 1.87 40.42
N GLY A 99 -69.10 2.84 39.58
CA GLY A 99 -70.26 3.74 39.85
C GLY A 99 -70.75 4.64 38.70
N VAL A 100 -71.90 5.33 38.85
CA VAL A 100 -72.63 6.06 37.76
C VAL A 100 -73.01 7.50 38.16
N ILE A 101 -72.91 8.46 37.22
CA ILE A 101 -73.02 9.93 37.43
C ILE A 101 -73.80 10.58 36.25
N PRO A 102 -74.57 11.68 36.42
CA PRO A 102 -75.18 12.42 35.30
C PRO A 102 -74.16 13.21 34.46
N VAL A 103 -74.25 13.10 33.13
CA VAL A 103 -73.25 13.63 32.18
C VAL A 103 -73.78 14.74 31.24
N PRO A 104 -72.91 15.67 30.79
CA PRO A 104 -73.06 16.39 29.51
C PRO A 104 -72.89 15.41 28.34
N GLU A 105 -73.46 15.71 27.17
CA GLU A 105 -73.17 14.93 25.95
C GLU A 105 -73.17 15.84 24.71
N ILE A 106 -72.13 15.73 23.90
CA ILE A 106 -71.94 16.49 22.66
C ILE A 106 -72.53 15.74 21.44
N ALA A 107 -72.88 16.48 20.39
CA ALA A 107 -73.09 15.93 19.06
C ALA A 107 -72.67 16.96 18.00
N VAL A 108 -72.07 16.52 16.90
CA VAL A 108 -71.45 17.43 15.91
C VAL A 108 -71.95 17.16 14.49
N ASP A 109 -72.33 18.21 13.77
CA ASP A 109 -72.70 18.23 12.35
C ASP A 109 -71.65 18.98 11.53
N ALA A 110 -71.46 18.62 10.25
CA ALA A 110 -70.69 19.43 9.30
C ALA A 110 -71.27 19.34 7.89
N THR A 111 -71.97 20.40 7.47
CA THR A 111 -72.82 20.38 6.27
C THR A 111 -72.09 19.87 5.01
N PRO A 112 -72.69 18.95 4.23
CA PRO A 112 -74.08 18.46 4.30
C PRO A 112 -74.32 17.28 5.26
N ALA A 113 -73.31 16.82 6.01
CA ALA A 113 -73.46 15.68 6.93
C ALA A 113 -73.93 16.13 8.32
N THR A 114 -74.69 15.24 9.00
CA THR A 114 -75.19 15.40 10.36
C THR A 114 -74.90 14.16 11.18
N ASP A 115 -74.87 14.31 12.50
CA ASP A 115 -74.62 13.24 13.49
C ASP A 115 -73.29 12.51 13.20
N LEU A 116 -72.21 13.28 13.12
CA LEU A 116 -70.85 12.75 12.97
C LEU A 116 -70.42 12.00 14.24
N THR A 117 -69.62 10.95 14.06
CA THR A 117 -69.04 10.14 15.15
C THR A 117 -67.59 10.57 15.44
N SER A 118 -67.26 10.82 16.70
CA SER A 118 -65.89 11.15 17.14
C SER A 118 -64.90 10.06 16.71
N GLY A 119 -63.68 10.46 16.32
CA GLY A 119 -62.58 9.57 15.92
C GLY A 119 -62.76 8.86 14.57
N VAL A 120 -63.97 8.79 14.03
CA VAL A 120 -64.31 8.02 12.81
C VAL A 120 -64.66 8.92 11.63
N SER A 121 -65.32 10.04 11.86
CA SER A 121 -65.85 10.90 10.78
C SER A 121 -64.84 11.92 10.26
N SER A 122 -64.94 12.31 8.99
CA SER A 122 -64.05 13.31 8.38
C SER A 122 -64.73 14.36 7.50
N ILE A 123 -64.09 15.52 7.41
CA ILE A 123 -64.48 16.69 6.63
C ILE A 123 -63.55 16.82 5.42
N SER A 124 -64.04 16.46 4.23
CA SER A 124 -63.32 16.66 2.98
C SER A 124 -63.45 18.08 2.40
N PHE A 125 -62.36 18.61 1.84
CA PHE A 125 -62.30 19.86 1.11
C PHE A 125 -61.98 19.62 -0.37
N VAL A 126 -62.28 20.61 -1.22
CA VAL A 126 -61.99 20.53 -2.66
C VAL A 126 -60.50 20.69 -2.94
N ASN A 127 -60.02 20.10 -4.05
CA ASN A 127 -58.67 20.32 -4.55
C ASN A 127 -58.43 21.83 -4.72
N THR A 128 -57.37 22.33 -4.09
CA THR A 128 -57.10 23.77 -3.96
C THR A 128 -55.63 24.02 -4.31
N ASN A 129 -55.35 25.04 -5.12
CA ASN A 129 -53.98 25.39 -5.50
C ASN A 129 -53.13 25.72 -4.27
N VAL A 130 -51.86 25.30 -4.27
CA VAL A 130 -50.90 25.66 -3.21
C VAL A 130 -50.83 27.19 -3.07
N GLY A 131 -50.91 27.69 -1.82
CA GLY A 131 -50.99 29.11 -1.50
C GLY A 131 -52.38 29.76 -1.69
N SER A 132 -53.37 29.03 -2.20
CA SER A 132 -54.79 29.46 -2.24
C SER A 132 -55.57 28.92 -1.04
N THR A 133 -56.80 29.43 -0.84
CA THR A 133 -57.71 28.98 0.24
C THR A 133 -59.05 28.52 -0.33
N SER A 134 -59.55 27.39 0.16
CA SER A 134 -60.83 26.81 -0.24
C SER A 134 -62.03 27.61 0.28
N PRO A 135 -63.23 27.40 -0.27
CA PRO A 135 -64.47 27.75 0.43
C PRO A 135 -64.50 27.11 1.84
N THR A 136 -65.09 27.80 2.81
CA THR A 136 -65.21 27.30 4.19
C THR A 136 -66.32 26.25 4.32
N ARG A 137 -66.15 25.32 5.27
CA ARG A 137 -67.20 24.41 5.73
C ARG A 137 -67.61 24.78 7.15
N THR A 138 -68.91 24.71 7.43
CA THR A 138 -69.47 25.02 8.76
C THR A 138 -69.53 23.75 9.59
N VAL A 139 -69.06 23.83 10.84
CA VAL A 139 -69.18 22.79 11.87
C VAL A 139 -70.11 23.28 12.96
N THR A 140 -71.09 22.47 13.34
CA THR A 140 -72.14 22.80 14.32
C THR A 140 -72.07 21.83 15.48
N MET A 141 -71.94 22.35 16.71
CA MET A 141 -71.89 21.55 17.94
C MET A 141 -73.18 21.74 18.71
N ARG A 142 -73.72 20.64 19.27
CA ARG A 142 -75.00 20.59 19.98
C ARG A 142 -74.79 19.90 21.33
N ASN A 143 -75.49 20.33 22.38
CA ASN A 143 -75.61 19.57 23.62
C ASN A 143 -76.87 18.71 23.54
N VAL A 144 -76.72 17.37 23.55
CA VAL A 144 -77.82 16.41 23.55
C VAL A 144 -78.01 15.73 24.92
N GLY A 145 -77.07 15.92 25.84
CA GLY A 145 -77.07 15.34 27.19
C GLY A 145 -77.97 16.05 28.19
N THR A 146 -77.82 15.67 29.47
CA THR A 146 -78.71 16.12 30.56
C THR A 146 -78.12 17.23 31.42
N ALA A 147 -76.80 17.37 31.46
CA ALA A 147 -76.10 18.49 32.09
C ALA A 147 -75.73 19.60 31.06
N PRO A 148 -75.40 20.83 31.51
CA PRO A 148 -74.77 21.83 30.65
C PRO A 148 -73.41 21.36 30.14
N LEU A 149 -73.11 21.63 28.87
CA LEU A 149 -71.87 21.24 28.18
C LEU A 149 -70.97 22.47 28.01
N ASN A 150 -69.81 22.48 28.64
CA ASN A 150 -68.82 23.55 28.58
C ASN A 150 -67.82 23.30 27.44
N LEU A 151 -68.02 23.96 26.30
CA LEU A 151 -67.08 23.93 25.18
C LEU A 151 -65.91 24.88 25.48
N THR A 152 -64.75 24.31 25.80
CA THR A 152 -63.59 25.04 26.32
C THR A 152 -62.58 25.46 25.24
N GLY A 153 -62.54 24.76 24.10
CA GLY A 153 -61.58 25.05 23.03
C GLY A 153 -61.88 24.32 21.72
N VAL A 154 -61.31 24.82 20.63
CA VAL A 154 -61.22 24.11 19.34
C VAL A 154 -59.81 24.30 18.79
N SER A 155 -59.16 23.23 18.37
CA SER A 155 -57.80 23.22 17.81
C SER A 155 -57.71 22.28 16.60
N VAL A 156 -56.68 22.46 15.78
CA VAL A 156 -56.29 21.48 14.75
C VAL A 156 -54.93 20.92 15.12
N ASN A 157 -54.85 19.60 15.21
CA ASN A 157 -53.67 18.83 15.60
C ASN A 157 -53.36 17.75 14.55
N GLY A 158 -52.22 17.08 14.71
CA GLY A 158 -51.73 16.09 13.75
C GLY A 158 -50.95 16.71 12.58
N LEU A 159 -50.84 15.98 11.48
CA LEU A 159 -50.10 16.44 10.30
C LEU A 159 -50.81 17.63 9.62
N ASN A 160 -50.07 18.41 8.83
CA ASN A 160 -50.60 19.49 7.97
C ASN A 160 -51.49 20.53 8.68
N LEU A 161 -51.41 20.69 10.00
CA LEU A 161 -52.37 21.50 10.79
C LEU A 161 -52.42 22.98 10.36
N SER A 162 -51.31 23.52 9.82
CA SER A 162 -51.20 24.86 9.24
C SER A 162 -52.16 25.09 8.06
N ASP A 163 -52.52 24.02 7.36
CA ASP A 163 -53.30 24.08 6.13
C ASP A 163 -54.82 24.07 6.43
N PHE A 164 -55.23 24.03 7.70
CA PHE A 164 -56.65 24.00 8.08
C PHE A 164 -56.99 25.12 9.08
N VAL A 165 -57.62 26.18 8.57
CA VAL A 165 -57.85 27.41 9.33
C VAL A 165 -59.23 27.39 9.99
N VAL A 166 -59.26 27.31 11.32
CA VAL A 166 -60.48 27.45 12.14
C VAL A 166 -60.80 28.93 12.37
N SER A 167 -62.07 29.32 12.25
CA SER A 167 -62.54 30.69 12.49
C SER A 167 -63.96 30.73 13.07
N GLY A 168 -64.24 31.76 13.87
CA GLY A 168 -65.58 31.99 14.44
C GLY A 168 -65.96 31.18 15.68
N PHE A 169 -65.07 30.33 16.21
CA PHE A 169 -65.27 29.70 17.52
C PHE A 169 -64.97 30.67 18.68
N ALA A 170 -65.72 30.54 19.78
CA ALA A 170 -65.42 31.14 21.07
C ALA A 170 -65.91 30.19 22.20
N PRO A 171 -65.14 29.98 23.29
CA PRO A 171 -65.55 29.11 24.40
C PRO A 171 -66.87 29.55 25.04
N THR A 172 -67.74 28.59 25.35
CA THR A 172 -69.10 28.86 25.86
C THR A 172 -69.73 27.63 26.52
N THR A 173 -70.76 27.84 27.34
CA THR A 173 -71.59 26.77 27.90
C THR A 173 -72.87 26.60 27.08
N LEU A 174 -73.10 25.42 26.52
CA LEU A 174 -74.37 25.03 25.91
C LEU A 174 -75.29 24.40 26.96
N ALA A 175 -76.45 25.01 27.20
CA ALA A 175 -77.53 24.33 27.92
C ALA A 175 -78.03 23.09 27.14
N PRO A 176 -78.66 22.09 27.80
CA PRO A 176 -79.28 20.96 27.10
C PRO A 176 -80.17 21.40 25.93
N SER A 177 -80.04 20.71 24.79
CA SER A 177 -80.66 21.04 23.48
C SER A 177 -80.20 22.37 22.81
N ALA A 178 -79.22 23.09 23.35
CA ALA A 178 -78.62 24.25 22.67
C ALA A 178 -77.53 23.85 21.66
N ASN A 179 -77.18 24.75 20.74
CA ASN A 179 -76.12 24.56 19.76
C ASN A 179 -75.35 25.86 19.45
N MET A 180 -74.18 25.72 18.84
CA MET A 180 -73.39 26.81 18.23
C MET A 180 -72.70 26.33 16.95
N SER A 181 -71.99 27.20 16.24
CA SER A 181 -71.24 26.81 15.02
C SER A 181 -70.00 27.66 14.79
N PHE A 182 -69.03 27.09 14.06
CA PHE A 182 -67.81 27.75 13.59
C PHE A 182 -67.48 27.32 12.15
N GLN A 183 -66.44 27.88 11.55
CA GLN A 183 -66.01 27.57 10.18
C GLN A 183 -64.58 27.03 10.12
N VAL A 184 -64.33 26.15 9.16
CA VAL A 184 -62.99 25.62 8.83
C VAL A 184 -62.72 25.84 7.34
N ALA A 185 -61.53 26.31 6.97
CA ALA A 185 -61.04 26.42 5.60
C ALA A 185 -59.88 25.45 5.34
N PHE A 186 -59.58 25.14 4.08
CA PHE A 186 -58.38 24.42 3.67
C PHE A 186 -57.48 25.31 2.80
N SER A 187 -56.24 25.52 3.22
CA SER A 187 -55.27 26.46 2.66
C SER A 187 -53.93 25.74 2.44
N PRO A 188 -53.80 24.87 1.41
CA PRO A 188 -52.64 24.00 1.26
C PRO A 188 -51.32 24.77 1.09
N THR A 189 -50.35 24.46 1.96
CA THR A 189 -48.98 25.00 1.88
C THR A 189 -48.05 24.14 1.01
N ALA A 190 -48.45 22.91 0.69
CA ALA A 190 -47.79 22.06 -0.30
C ALA A 190 -48.80 21.15 -1.03
N SER A 191 -48.36 20.53 -2.13
CA SER A 191 -49.19 19.71 -3.01
C SER A 191 -49.40 18.28 -2.49
N GLY A 192 -50.28 17.53 -3.16
CA GLY A 192 -50.66 16.17 -2.76
C GLY A 192 -51.75 16.15 -1.68
N SER A 193 -52.04 14.97 -1.14
CA SER A 193 -53.07 14.83 -0.09
C SER A 193 -52.58 15.42 1.23
N ARG A 194 -53.45 16.18 1.89
CA ARG A 194 -53.20 16.88 3.15
C ARG A 194 -54.28 16.49 4.13
N SER A 195 -53.92 16.05 5.33
CA SER A 195 -54.86 15.61 6.36
C SER A 195 -54.42 16.00 7.76
N ALA A 196 -55.38 16.40 8.60
CA ALA A 196 -55.19 16.80 9.99
C ALA A 196 -56.35 16.26 10.86
N ILE A 197 -56.36 16.56 12.16
CA ILE A 197 -57.46 16.22 13.09
C ILE A 197 -57.95 17.50 13.77
N LEU A 198 -59.22 17.83 13.58
CA LEU A 198 -59.94 18.84 14.34
C LEU A 198 -60.30 18.26 15.71
N GLN A 199 -59.97 18.97 16.78
CA GLN A 199 -60.28 18.58 18.17
C GLN A 199 -61.15 19.67 18.81
N ILE A 200 -62.23 19.24 19.48
CA ILE A 200 -63.18 20.10 20.18
C ILE A 200 -63.13 19.70 21.66
N ALA A 201 -62.65 20.58 22.53
CA ALA A 201 -62.53 20.31 23.96
C ALA A 201 -63.82 20.69 24.70
N SER A 202 -64.30 19.79 25.54
CA SER A 202 -65.58 19.83 26.26
C SER A 202 -65.41 19.45 27.74
N ASP A 203 -66.52 19.27 28.46
CA ASP A 203 -66.61 18.58 29.77
C ASP A 203 -67.48 17.32 29.72
N ASP A 204 -67.78 16.87 28.50
CA ASP A 204 -68.17 15.50 28.18
C ASP A 204 -67.06 14.54 28.64
N SER A 205 -67.39 13.38 29.20
CA SER A 205 -66.39 12.45 29.76
C SER A 205 -65.75 11.53 28.73
N ASP A 206 -66.53 11.15 27.71
CA ASP A 206 -66.23 10.05 26.80
C ASP A 206 -66.02 10.53 25.35
N GLU A 207 -66.51 11.73 25.01
CA GLU A 207 -66.18 12.45 23.77
C GLU A 207 -65.39 13.75 24.02
N ASN A 208 -64.39 13.74 24.92
CA ASN A 208 -63.48 14.87 25.14
C ASN A 208 -61.99 14.52 24.93
N PRO A 209 -61.30 15.13 23.95
CA PRO A 209 -61.84 16.02 22.93
C PRO A 209 -62.64 15.25 21.87
N PHE A 210 -63.74 15.81 21.39
CA PHE A 210 -64.46 15.27 20.23
C PHE A 210 -63.58 15.48 19.00
N THR A 211 -63.31 14.42 18.22
CA THR A 211 -62.32 14.46 17.15
C THR A 211 -62.91 14.17 15.77
N LEU A 212 -62.49 14.95 14.76
CA LEU A 212 -62.87 14.77 13.36
C LEU A 212 -61.64 14.83 12.45
N GLY A 213 -61.54 13.91 11.49
CA GLY A 213 -60.53 14.01 10.44
C GLY A 213 -60.80 15.22 9.54
N LEU A 214 -59.76 15.94 9.14
CA LEU A 214 -59.79 16.94 8.08
C LEU A 214 -58.97 16.41 6.90
N GLN A 215 -59.47 16.54 5.66
CA GLN A 215 -58.76 16.05 4.49
C GLN A 215 -58.99 16.93 3.25
N GLY A 216 -57.93 17.17 2.48
CA GLY A 216 -57.94 17.93 1.22
C GLY A 216 -56.79 17.51 0.31
N SER A 217 -56.64 18.19 -0.83
CA SER A 217 -55.49 18.00 -1.71
C SER A 217 -54.98 19.33 -2.25
N GLY A 218 -53.69 19.59 -2.10
CA GLY A 218 -53.01 20.71 -2.74
C GLY A 218 -52.71 20.38 -4.22
N THR A 219 -53.11 21.24 -5.14
CA THR A 219 -52.69 21.18 -6.56
C THR A 219 -51.43 22.03 -6.76
N PRO A 220 -50.34 21.50 -7.36
CA PRO A 220 -49.08 22.21 -7.50
C PRO A 220 -49.19 23.40 -8.44
N VAL A 221 -48.46 24.46 -8.13
CA VAL A 221 -48.39 25.71 -8.91
C VAL A 221 -46.93 26.14 -9.02
N ALA A 222 -46.45 26.25 -10.25
CA ALA A 222 -45.20 26.91 -10.59
C ALA A 222 -45.50 28.36 -11.01
N ASP A 223 -44.48 29.20 -11.16
CA ASP A 223 -44.57 30.52 -11.78
C ASP A 223 -43.21 30.75 -12.43
N LEU A 224 -43.10 30.32 -13.69
CA LEU A 224 -41.85 30.44 -14.40
C LEU A 224 -41.60 31.91 -14.77
N SER A 225 -40.37 32.26 -15.09
CA SER A 225 -40.04 33.52 -15.77
C SER A 225 -38.77 33.34 -16.57
N LEU A 226 -38.77 33.79 -17.82
CA LEU A 226 -37.62 33.74 -18.72
C LEU A 226 -36.93 35.11 -18.75
N ALA A 227 -35.60 35.10 -18.77
CA ALA A 227 -34.77 36.25 -19.10
C ALA A 227 -33.69 35.84 -20.11
N ILE A 228 -33.43 36.69 -21.10
CA ILE A 228 -32.33 36.58 -22.06
C ILE A 228 -31.34 37.72 -21.79
N THR A 229 -30.05 37.46 -22.01
CA THR A 229 -28.99 38.48 -22.12
C THR A 229 -27.98 38.05 -23.17
N ASP A 230 -27.43 38.99 -23.94
CA ASP A 230 -26.42 38.73 -24.96
C ASP A 230 -25.05 39.34 -24.65
N SER A 231 -24.02 38.84 -25.32
CA SER A 231 -22.67 39.41 -25.26
C SER A 231 -21.83 38.98 -26.48
N PRO A 232 -21.11 39.92 -27.13
CA PRO A 232 -21.12 41.37 -26.91
C PRO A 232 -22.36 42.05 -27.56
N ASP A 233 -22.82 43.15 -26.97
CA ASP A 233 -23.70 44.13 -27.64
C ASP A 233 -23.09 45.54 -27.51
N PRO A 234 -22.87 46.29 -28.62
CA PRO A 234 -22.96 45.84 -30.01
C PRO A 234 -21.94 44.75 -30.35
N VAL A 235 -22.28 43.92 -31.34
CA VAL A 235 -21.40 42.94 -31.98
C VAL A 235 -20.98 43.44 -33.36
N TYR A 236 -19.92 42.88 -33.94
CA TYR A 236 -19.54 43.15 -35.32
C TYR A 236 -19.90 41.97 -36.24
N ALA A 237 -20.03 42.25 -37.54
CA ALA A 237 -20.21 41.24 -38.56
C ALA A 237 -18.95 40.35 -38.67
N ASN A 238 -19.14 39.05 -38.86
CA ASN A 238 -18.09 38.01 -38.82
C ASN A 238 -17.46 37.80 -37.43
N SER A 239 -18.21 38.08 -36.36
CA SER A 239 -17.82 37.81 -34.97
C SER A 239 -18.77 36.81 -34.31
N ALA A 240 -18.32 36.18 -33.22
CA ALA A 240 -19.15 35.34 -32.38
C ALA A 240 -20.05 36.17 -31.44
N LEU A 241 -21.21 35.60 -31.08
CA LEU A 241 -22.21 36.19 -30.20
C LEU A 241 -22.80 35.09 -29.31
N ALA A 242 -22.88 35.33 -28.00
CA ALA A 242 -23.45 34.38 -27.05
C ALA A 242 -24.74 34.92 -26.43
N TYR A 243 -25.83 34.16 -26.56
CA TYR A 243 -27.07 34.39 -25.82
C TYR A 243 -27.12 33.47 -24.60
N THR A 244 -27.33 34.05 -23.42
CA THR A 244 -27.61 33.31 -22.18
C THR A 244 -29.09 33.41 -21.86
N LEU A 245 -29.74 32.27 -21.65
CA LEU A 245 -31.16 32.18 -21.33
C LEU A 245 -31.32 31.59 -19.93
N THR A 246 -32.05 32.29 -19.06
CA THR A 246 -32.28 31.88 -17.65
C THR A 246 -33.77 31.72 -17.40
N VAL A 247 -34.19 30.53 -16.99
CA VAL A 247 -35.56 30.24 -16.53
C VAL A 247 -35.55 30.12 -15.00
N THR A 248 -36.28 31.01 -14.33
CA THR A 248 -36.50 30.97 -12.87
C THR A 248 -37.89 30.41 -12.59
N ASN A 249 -38.06 29.67 -11.49
CA ASN A 249 -39.38 29.27 -10.96
C ASN A 249 -39.66 30.02 -9.65
N ASN A 250 -40.41 31.11 -9.73
CA ASN A 250 -40.85 31.93 -8.61
C ASN A 250 -42.00 31.28 -7.82
N GLY A 251 -42.61 30.21 -8.35
CA GLY A 251 -43.80 29.58 -7.78
C GLY A 251 -43.53 28.71 -6.55
N PRO A 252 -44.56 28.43 -5.73
CA PRO A 252 -44.43 27.67 -4.50
C PRO A 252 -44.29 26.15 -4.70
N SER A 253 -44.37 25.64 -5.94
CA SER A 253 -44.15 24.23 -6.27
C SER A 253 -43.07 24.09 -7.35
N THR A 254 -42.36 22.96 -7.33
CA THR A 254 -41.40 22.58 -8.38
C THR A 254 -42.08 22.52 -9.75
N ALA A 255 -41.55 23.25 -10.73
CA ALA A 255 -41.94 23.12 -12.13
C ALA A 255 -41.32 21.85 -12.72
N THR A 256 -42.07 21.10 -13.52
CA THR A 256 -41.62 19.81 -14.08
C THR A 256 -41.93 19.73 -15.57
N GLY A 257 -41.07 19.06 -16.35
CA GLY A 257 -41.17 19.03 -17.81
C GLY A 257 -40.85 20.38 -18.44
N VAL A 258 -39.94 21.14 -17.83
CA VAL A 258 -39.59 22.50 -18.27
C VAL A 258 -38.88 22.44 -19.62
N GLN A 259 -39.43 23.17 -20.60
CA GLN A 259 -38.93 23.23 -21.97
C GLN A 259 -38.87 24.67 -22.46
N VAL A 260 -37.79 25.04 -23.15
CA VAL A 260 -37.61 26.35 -23.80
C VAL A 260 -37.46 26.16 -25.31
N SER A 261 -38.33 26.84 -26.05
CA SER A 261 -38.25 26.95 -27.51
C SER A 261 -37.62 28.29 -27.88
N THR A 262 -36.76 28.31 -28.88
CA THR A 262 -36.12 29.54 -29.39
C THR A 262 -36.37 29.73 -30.88
N THR A 263 -36.00 30.89 -31.43
CA THR A 263 -35.93 31.11 -32.88
C THR A 263 -34.77 32.06 -33.18
N LEU A 264 -33.75 31.54 -33.87
CA LEU A 264 -32.54 32.30 -34.19
C LEU A 264 -32.83 33.46 -35.15
N PRO A 265 -32.14 34.61 -35.02
CA PRO A 265 -32.22 35.70 -35.98
C PRO A 265 -31.83 35.30 -37.41
N ALA A 266 -32.33 36.01 -38.41
CA ALA A 266 -31.79 35.93 -39.76
C ALA A 266 -30.38 36.58 -39.79
N GLY A 267 -29.42 35.92 -40.44
CA GLY A 267 -28.05 36.42 -40.56
C GLY A 267 -27.08 35.96 -39.47
N VAL A 268 -27.51 35.07 -38.56
CA VAL A 268 -26.62 34.29 -37.68
C VAL A 268 -26.73 32.80 -37.96
N SER A 269 -25.71 32.04 -37.60
CA SER A 269 -25.69 30.56 -37.65
C SER A 269 -25.32 29.98 -36.28
N LEU A 270 -25.93 28.86 -35.90
CA LEU A 270 -25.60 28.15 -34.66
C LEU A 270 -24.15 27.63 -34.72
N VAL A 271 -23.39 27.83 -33.64
CA VAL A 271 -22.02 27.29 -33.46
C VAL A 271 -22.03 26.19 -32.43
N SER A 272 -22.67 26.43 -31.27
CA SER A 272 -22.83 25.43 -30.22
C SER A 272 -23.92 25.83 -29.23
N THR A 273 -24.37 24.87 -28.43
CA THR A 273 -25.20 25.11 -27.24
C THR A 273 -24.57 24.48 -26.01
N SER A 274 -24.73 25.10 -24.85
CA SER A 274 -24.40 24.45 -23.56
C SER A 274 -25.64 24.39 -22.67
N GLY A 275 -25.91 23.25 -22.04
CA GLY A 275 -27.12 23.04 -21.22
C GLY A 275 -28.43 22.79 -22.00
N SER A 276 -28.36 22.56 -23.31
CA SER A 276 -29.54 22.25 -24.15
C SER A 276 -29.23 21.26 -25.27
N SER A 277 -30.20 21.01 -26.15
CA SER A 277 -30.11 20.05 -27.27
C SER A 277 -30.66 20.67 -28.55
N GLU A 278 -30.14 20.25 -29.70
CA GLU A 278 -30.66 20.66 -31.01
C GLU A 278 -31.90 19.84 -31.40
N ASP A 279 -32.87 20.49 -32.05
CA ASP A 279 -33.96 19.80 -32.73
C ASP A 279 -33.51 19.28 -34.12
N PRO A 280 -34.29 18.39 -34.78
CA PRO A 280 -33.96 17.84 -36.10
C PRO A 280 -33.85 18.86 -37.25
N ASN A 281 -34.09 20.16 -37.01
CA ASN A 281 -33.98 21.25 -37.96
C ASN A 281 -32.84 22.23 -37.61
N GLY A 282 -32.05 21.97 -36.56
CA GLY A 282 -30.97 22.84 -36.09
C GLY A 282 -31.43 24.01 -35.21
N VAL A 283 -32.64 23.95 -34.64
CA VAL A 283 -33.15 24.96 -33.70
C VAL A 283 -32.83 24.54 -32.26
N PRO A 284 -32.24 25.42 -31.43
CA PRO A 284 -32.01 25.11 -30.01
C PRO A 284 -33.31 24.93 -29.23
N VAL A 285 -33.50 23.73 -28.64
CA VAL A 285 -34.64 23.37 -27.78
C VAL A 285 -34.12 22.78 -26.47
N ALA A 286 -34.23 23.55 -25.39
CA ALA A 286 -33.71 23.15 -24.07
C ALA A 286 -34.77 22.39 -23.28
N THR A 287 -34.49 21.13 -22.92
CA THR A 287 -35.27 20.40 -21.90
C THR A 287 -34.58 20.55 -20.55
N LEU A 288 -35.02 21.52 -19.75
CA LEU A 288 -34.44 21.85 -18.43
C LEU A 288 -34.96 20.93 -17.30
N GLY A 289 -35.78 19.93 -17.63
CA GLY A 289 -36.19 18.88 -16.69
C GLY A 289 -37.16 19.40 -15.63
N SER A 290 -36.67 19.65 -14.42
CA SER A 290 -37.47 20.17 -13.29
C SER A 290 -36.73 21.26 -12.52
N ILE A 291 -37.40 22.37 -12.25
CA ILE A 291 -36.84 23.54 -11.55
C ILE A 291 -37.58 23.71 -10.23
N ALA A 292 -36.85 23.58 -9.11
CA ALA A 292 -37.42 23.70 -7.77
C ALA A 292 -37.96 25.12 -7.49
N SER A 293 -38.81 25.24 -6.47
CA SER A 293 -39.31 26.55 -6.02
C SER A 293 -38.15 27.48 -5.66
N GLY A 294 -38.21 28.73 -6.12
CA GLY A 294 -37.19 29.76 -5.89
C GLY A 294 -35.85 29.51 -6.58
N SER A 295 -35.78 28.55 -7.50
CA SER A 295 -34.54 28.16 -8.21
C SER A 295 -34.58 28.60 -9.68
N SER A 296 -33.41 28.67 -10.29
CA SER A 296 -33.23 28.97 -11.72
C SER A 296 -32.39 27.91 -12.41
N ALA A 297 -32.60 27.72 -13.71
CA ALA A 297 -31.73 26.97 -14.61
C ALA A 297 -31.40 27.83 -15.83
N SER A 298 -30.14 27.83 -16.26
CA SER A 298 -29.68 28.58 -17.41
C SER A 298 -28.97 27.68 -18.43
N PHE A 299 -28.96 28.14 -19.68
CA PHE A 299 -28.29 27.50 -20.81
C PHE A 299 -27.82 28.57 -21.79
N THR A 300 -26.83 28.27 -22.63
CA THR A 300 -26.29 29.21 -23.62
C THR A 300 -26.49 28.72 -25.06
N ILE A 301 -26.64 29.69 -25.96
CA ILE A 301 -26.66 29.51 -27.41
C ILE A 301 -25.56 30.40 -27.99
N ASN A 302 -24.52 29.79 -28.53
CA ASN A 302 -23.42 30.47 -29.18
C ASN A 302 -23.69 30.49 -30.69
N VAL A 303 -23.68 31.67 -31.30
CA VAL A 303 -23.90 31.86 -32.74
C VAL A 303 -22.75 32.65 -33.37
N PHE A 304 -22.61 32.49 -34.68
CA PHE A 304 -21.70 33.30 -35.50
C PHE A 304 -22.52 34.27 -36.35
N VAL A 305 -22.17 35.55 -36.33
CA VAL A 305 -22.85 36.60 -37.09
C VAL A 305 -22.21 36.70 -38.47
N ALA A 306 -22.96 36.46 -39.54
CA ALA A 306 -22.39 36.45 -40.89
C ALA A 306 -21.83 37.83 -41.30
N PHE A 307 -20.72 37.87 -42.06
CA PHE A 307 -20.06 39.09 -42.53
C PHE A 307 -20.98 40.08 -43.28
N THR A 308 -22.08 39.60 -43.86
CA THR A 308 -23.08 40.42 -44.58
C THR A 308 -24.19 40.99 -43.69
N THR A 309 -24.26 40.60 -42.42
CA THR A 309 -25.29 41.02 -41.46
C THR A 309 -24.86 42.33 -40.80
N VAL A 310 -25.66 43.39 -40.97
CA VAL A 310 -25.43 44.71 -40.34
C VAL A 310 -26.78 45.33 -39.96
N GLY A 311 -26.86 45.94 -38.78
CA GLY A 311 -28.11 46.39 -38.16
C GLY A 311 -28.59 45.47 -37.03
N PRO A 312 -29.77 45.73 -36.44
CA PRO A 312 -30.26 44.98 -35.29
C PRO A 312 -30.74 43.57 -35.66
N ILE A 313 -30.43 42.60 -34.80
CA ILE A 313 -30.90 41.21 -34.82
C ILE A 313 -31.58 40.87 -33.49
N THR A 314 -32.65 40.06 -33.48
CA THR A 314 -33.43 39.78 -32.26
C THR A 314 -33.63 38.29 -32.03
N LEU A 315 -33.10 37.75 -30.92
CA LEU A 315 -33.44 36.40 -30.45
C LEU A 315 -34.79 36.47 -29.73
N ASN A 316 -35.66 35.48 -30.00
CA ASN A 316 -36.93 35.31 -29.28
C ASN A 316 -36.98 33.92 -28.65
N ALA A 317 -37.46 33.82 -27.42
CA ALA A 317 -37.63 32.52 -26.74
C ALA A 317 -38.85 32.48 -25.81
N THR A 318 -39.35 31.26 -25.59
CA THR A 318 -40.51 30.98 -24.72
C THR A 318 -40.25 29.72 -23.90
N ALA A 319 -40.38 29.84 -22.57
CA ALA A 319 -40.39 28.75 -21.62
C ALA A 319 -41.80 28.18 -21.39
N SER A 320 -41.87 26.92 -20.94
CA SER A 320 -43.11 26.21 -20.63
C SER A 320 -42.86 25.12 -19.59
N SER A 321 -43.90 24.65 -18.89
CA SER A 321 -43.82 23.47 -18.01
C SER A 321 -45.13 22.67 -18.01
N ALA A 322 -45.10 21.46 -17.47
CA ALA A 322 -46.29 20.63 -17.26
C ALA A 322 -47.06 20.97 -15.96
N VAL A 323 -46.55 21.87 -15.12
CA VAL A 323 -47.21 22.37 -13.91
C VAL A 323 -47.96 23.66 -14.23
N PHE A 324 -49.11 23.88 -13.60
CA PHE A 324 -49.91 25.08 -13.82
C PHE A 324 -49.14 26.33 -13.40
N ASP A 325 -49.18 27.33 -14.29
CA ASP A 325 -48.55 28.64 -14.15
C ASP A 325 -49.65 29.72 -14.08
N PRO A 326 -49.70 30.57 -13.03
CA PRO A 326 -50.73 31.58 -12.86
C PRO A 326 -50.42 32.90 -13.58
N THR A 327 -49.20 33.09 -14.09
CA THR A 327 -48.68 34.38 -14.56
C THR A 327 -48.02 34.36 -15.96
N PRO A 328 -48.34 33.43 -16.89
CA PRO A 328 -47.44 32.96 -17.96
C PRO A 328 -47.04 33.97 -19.07
N GLY A 329 -47.39 35.25 -18.95
CA GLY A 329 -46.85 36.32 -19.79
C GLY A 329 -45.40 36.70 -19.47
N ASN A 330 -44.85 36.25 -18.34
CA ASN A 330 -43.43 36.33 -17.97
C ASN A 330 -42.58 35.18 -18.55
N ASN A 331 -43.20 34.21 -19.23
CA ASN A 331 -42.52 33.03 -19.77
C ASN A 331 -41.96 33.22 -21.19
N SER A 332 -41.97 34.43 -21.73
CA SER A 332 -41.36 34.75 -23.02
C SER A 332 -40.57 36.04 -22.91
N ASP A 333 -39.45 36.08 -23.62
CA ASP A 333 -38.54 37.23 -23.63
C ASP A 333 -37.85 37.35 -25.00
N SER A 334 -37.28 38.51 -25.28
CA SER A 334 -36.63 38.82 -26.55
C SER A 334 -35.50 39.84 -26.39
N GLU A 335 -34.29 39.48 -26.81
CA GLU A 335 -33.11 40.35 -26.74
C GLU A 335 -32.65 40.79 -28.14
N THR A 336 -32.17 42.04 -28.28
CA THR A 336 -31.87 42.67 -29.58
C THR A 336 -30.46 43.24 -29.67
N THR A 337 -29.54 42.43 -30.19
CA THR A 337 -28.15 42.80 -30.48
C THR A 337 -28.04 43.76 -31.67
N THR A 338 -27.16 44.76 -31.59
CA THR A 338 -26.82 45.66 -32.69
C THR A 338 -25.57 45.18 -33.42
N VAL A 339 -25.68 44.83 -34.71
CA VAL A 339 -24.53 44.42 -35.53
C VAL A 339 -23.91 45.59 -36.29
N LEU A 340 -22.61 45.81 -36.11
CA LEU A 340 -21.77 46.78 -36.81
C LEU A 340 -21.03 46.14 -38.00
N ALA A 341 -20.70 46.93 -39.03
CA ALA A 341 -19.92 46.45 -40.17
C ALA A 341 -18.43 46.30 -39.80
N ASN A 342 -17.82 45.17 -40.16
CA ASN A 342 -16.39 44.91 -40.02
C ASN A 342 -15.68 45.20 -41.35
N ASN A 343 -14.66 46.07 -41.35
CA ASN A 343 -13.80 46.35 -42.50
C ASN A 343 -12.35 46.17 -42.07
N ILE A 344 -11.51 45.67 -42.98
CA ILE A 344 -10.19 45.11 -42.62
C ILE A 344 -9.07 45.61 -43.53
N ILE A 345 -7.89 45.87 -42.96
CA ILE A 345 -6.62 46.16 -43.65
C ILE A 345 -5.57 45.17 -43.18
N GLY A 346 -4.81 44.61 -44.10
CA GLY A 346 -3.63 43.80 -43.78
C GLY A 346 -3.46 42.63 -44.74
N ASN A 347 -2.21 42.19 -44.86
CA ASN A 347 -1.82 40.98 -45.59
C ASN A 347 -0.44 40.52 -45.07
N PHE A 348 0.69 41.15 -45.40
CA PHE A 348 2.02 40.69 -44.93
C PHE A 348 2.96 41.76 -44.37
N VAL A 349 3.75 41.34 -43.37
CA VAL A 349 5.10 41.85 -43.09
C VAL A 349 6.10 40.72 -43.37
N TRP A 350 7.19 40.98 -44.10
CA TRP A 350 8.13 39.93 -44.54
C TRP A 350 9.61 40.28 -44.41
N ASN A 351 10.45 39.23 -44.32
CA ASN A 351 11.91 39.35 -44.37
C ASN A 351 12.36 39.38 -45.85
N ASP A 352 12.76 40.55 -46.32
CA ASP A 352 13.22 40.81 -47.68
C ASP A 352 14.66 40.29 -47.84
N LEU A 353 14.80 39.12 -48.46
CA LEU A 353 16.03 38.33 -48.44
C LEU A 353 17.09 38.82 -49.43
N ASP A 354 16.69 39.52 -50.50
CA ASP A 354 17.65 40.09 -51.48
C ASP A 354 17.70 41.62 -51.54
N GLY A 355 16.70 42.30 -50.95
CA GLY A 355 16.69 43.73 -50.63
C GLY A 355 16.01 44.61 -51.67
N ASP A 356 15.12 44.07 -52.52
CA ASP A 356 14.52 44.78 -53.65
C ASP A 356 13.19 45.50 -53.33
N GLY A 357 12.53 45.17 -52.22
CA GLY A 357 11.28 45.78 -51.76
C GLY A 357 10.01 45.14 -52.31
N ILE A 358 10.07 43.95 -52.90
CA ILE A 358 8.92 43.19 -53.44
C ILE A 358 8.86 41.81 -52.78
N GLN A 359 7.70 41.40 -52.27
CA GLN A 359 7.52 40.06 -51.69
C GLN A 359 7.62 38.99 -52.79
N ASP A 360 8.73 38.24 -52.83
CA ASP A 360 9.01 37.26 -53.88
C ASP A 360 8.92 35.79 -53.40
N GLY A 361 8.98 34.86 -54.36
CA GLY A 361 8.66 33.44 -54.20
C GLY A 361 9.66 32.61 -53.39
N GLY A 362 9.80 32.90 -52.09
CA GLY A 362 10.63 32.16 -51.14
C GLY A 362 10.91 32.89 -49.82
N GLU A 363 10.43 34.12 -49.69
CA GLU A 363 10.70 34.99 -48.55
C GLU A 363 9.78 34.67 -47.36
N PRO A 364 10.32 34.51 -46.13
CA PRO A 364 9.52 34.21 -44.95
C PRO A 364 8.85 35.47 -44.41
N GLY A 365 7.69 35.30 -43.78
CA GLY A 365 7.06 36.36 -43.01
C GLY A 365 7.90 36.78 -41.81
N LEU A 366 7.82 38.06 -41.42
CA LEU A 366 8.53 38.63 -40.28
C LEU A 366 7.55 38.89 -39.14
N SER A 367 7.72 38.18 -38.03
CA SER A 367 6.84 38.24 -36.86
C SER A 367 7.20 39.34 -35.87
N GLY A 368 6.24 39.79 -35.08
CA GLY A 368 6.43 40.72 -33.97
C GLY A 368 6.40 42.20 -34.35
N VAL A 369 6.28 42.53 -35.64
CA VAL A 369 6.18 43.91 -36.11
C VAL A 369 4.74 44.39 -35.98
N THR A 370 4.54 45.47 -35.22
CA THR A 370 3.23 46.11 -35.03
C THR A 370 2.96 47.07 -36.18
N VAL A 371 1.87 46.82 -36.90
CA VAL A 371 1.34 47.71 -37.93
C VAL A 371 0.13 48.44 -37.36
N PHE A 372 0.09 49.77 -37.52
CA PHE A 372 -0.97 50.61 -36.97
C PHE A 372 -1.54 51.61 -38.00
N VAL A 373 -2.81 51.96 -37.79
CA VAL A 373 -3.50 53.02 -38.53
C VAL A 373 -3.17 54.35 -37.87
N ASP A 374 -2.20 55.08 -38.42
CA ASP A 374 -1.87 56.44 -37.99
C ASP A 374 -3.08 57.37 -38.25
N LEU A 375 -3.83 57.67 -37.18
CA LEU A 375 -5.03 58.50 -37.22
C LEU A 375 -4.70 59.99 -37.09
N ASN A 376 -3.49 60.32 -36.59
CA ASN A 376 -3.11 61.69 -36.25
C ASN A 376 -2.01 62.29 -37.16
N THR A 377 -1.46 61.47 -38.06
CA THR A 377 -0.44 61.76 -39.09
C THR A 377 0.92 62.19 -38.51
N ASN A 378 1.38 61.49 -37.47
CA ASN A 378 2.66 61.77 -36.79
C ASN A 378 3.77 60.73 -37.06
N GLY A 379 3.45 59.56 -37.63
CA GLY A 379 4.41 58.45 -37.82
C GLY A 379 4.91 57.82 -36.52
N GLN A 380 4.11 57.79 -35.46
CA GLN A 380 4.44 57.17 -34.17
C GLN A 380 3.18 56.48 -33.61
N PHE A 381 3.27 55.25 -33.14
CA PHE A 381 2.12 54.51 -32.63
C PHE A 381 1.57 55.12 -31.33
N ASP A 382 0.36 55.71 -31.41
CA ASP A 382 -0.29 56.36 -30.28
C ASP A 382 -1.36 55.48 -29.60
N GLY A 383 -1.46 55.59 -28.28
CA GLY A 383 -2.35 54.78 -27.45
C GLY A 383 -3.84 55.02 -27.73
N GLY A 384 -4.42 54.19 -28.59
CA GLY A 384 -5.80 54.27 -29.06
C GLY A 384 -5.98 54.14 -30.58
N GLU A 385 -4.88 54.03 -31.33
CA GLU A 385 -4.91 53.79 -32.77
C GLU A 385 -5.13 52.30 -33.09
N PRO A 386 -5.99 51.94 -34.07
CA PRO A 386 -6.19 50.55 -34.49
C PRO A 386 -4.88 49.95 -35.02
N ASN A 387 -4.51 48.79 -34.52
CA ASN A 387 -3.24 48.13 -34.80
C ASN A 387 -3.39 46.61 -34.73
N ASP A 388 -2.42 45.90 -35.31
CA ASP A 388 -2.22 44.46 -35.14
C ASP A 388 -0.72 44.14 -35.27
N THR A 389 -0.27 43.01 -34.72
CA THR A 389 1.14 42.61 -34.70
C THR A 389 1.34 41.33 -35.50
N SER A 390 2.31 41.32 -36.41
CA SER A 390 2.50 40.23 -37.37
C SER A 390 2.78 38.87 -36.72
N ASP A 391 2.04 37.85 -37.17
CA ASP A 391 2.13 36.48 -36.65
C ASP A 391 3.42 35.75 -37.07
N GLY A 392 3.59 34.49 -36.63
CA GLY A 392 4.76 33.66 -36.95
C GLY A 392 4.96 33.35 -38.44
N SER A 393 3.97 33.69 -39.28
CA SER A 393 3.99 33.62 -40.74
C SER A 393 3.98 35.00 -41.40
N GLY A 394 4.14 36.09 -40.63
CA GLY A 394 4.16 37.47 -41.08
C GLY A 394 2.78 38.05 -41.41
N PHE A 395 1.68 37.33 -41.18
CA PHE A 395 0.35 37.87 -41.45
C PHE A 395 -0.07 38.86 -40.36
N TYR A 396 -0.74 39.95 -40.76
CA TYR A 396 -1.37 40.90 -39.85
C TYR A 396 -2.73 41.34 -40.40
N LEU A 397 -3.66 41.69 -39.52
CA LEU A 397 -5.03 42.05 -39.86
C LEU A 397 -5.63 43.08 -38.89
N ILE A 398 -5.55 44.36 -39.24
CA ILE A 398 -6.25 45.43 -38.53
C ILE A 398 -7.73 45.41 -38.96
N ASP A 399 -8.59 44.88 -38.08
CA ASP A 399 -10.02 44.72 -38.33
C ASP A 399 -10.90 45.72 -37.56
N HIS A 400 -12.23 45.53 -37.62
CA HIS A 400 -13.24 46.39 -36.98
C HIS A 400 -13.23 47.88 -37.40
N LEU A 401 -12.49 48.23 -38.45
CA LEU A 401 -12.32 49.60 -38.92
C LEU A 401 -13.63 50.16 -39.49
N PRO A 402 -13.96 51.45 -39.26
CA PRO A 402 -15.00 52.15 -40.00
C PRO A 402 -14.73 52.23 -41.52
N SER A 403 -15.74 52.63 -42.30
CA SER A 403 -15.52 52.97 -43.71
C SER A 403 -14.90 54.36 -43.84
N GLY A 404 -13.67 54.45 -44.34
CA GLY A 404 -12.89 55.69 -44.45
C GLY A 404 -11.62 55.52 -45.28
N SER A 405 -10.80 56.56 -45.34
CA SER A 405 -9.44 56.50 -45.88
C SER A 405 -8.45 56.61 -44.72
N TYR A 406 -7.36 55.84 -44.78
CA TYR A 406 -6.46 55.60 -43.65
C TYR A 406 -5.00 55.72 -44.08
N SER A 407 -4.17 56.30 -43.22
CA SER A 407 -2.71 56.13 -43.25
C SER A 407 -2.36 54.89 -42.43
N VAL A 408 -1.35 54.14 -42.85
CA VAL A 408 -0.93 52.90 -42.15
C VAL A 408 0.59 52.88 -42.08
N SER A 409 1.14 52.66 -40.89
CA SER A 409 2.57 52.64 -40.61
C SER A 409 2.99 51.45 -39.74
N VAL A 410 4.29 51.23 -39.62
CA VAL A 410 4.88 50.32 -38.63
C VAL A 410 5.37 51.08 -37.39
N ASP A 411 5.30 50.46 -36.22
CA ASP A 411 5.97 50.97 -35.02
C ASP A 411 7.47 50.62 -35.11
N ASP A 412 8.32 51.64 -35.36
CA ASP A 412 9.79 51.53 -35.37
C ASP A 412 10.37 50.77 -34.17
N SER A 413 9.71 50.82 -33.00
CA SER A 413 10.16 50.14 -31.77
C SER A 413 9.76 48.66 -31.67
N SER A 414 8.90 48.19 -32.57
CA SER A 414 8.50 46.78 -32.71
C SER A 414 9.33 46.01 -33.75
N ILE A 415 10.11 46.70 -34.59
CA ILE A 415 10.98 46.07 -35.59
C ILE A 415 12.12 45.31 -34.87
N PRO A 416 12.33 44.01 -35.14
CA PRO A 416 13.44 43.27 -34.55
C PRO A 416 14.81 43.89 -34.86
N SER A 417 15.73 43.89 -33.89
CA SER A 417 17.06 44.45 -34.06
C SER A 417 17.81 43.79 -35.23
N GLY A 418 18.48 44.60 -36.04
CA GLY A 418 19.20 44.16 -37.23
C GLY A 418 18.38 44.19 -38.52
N PHE A 419 17.07 44.43 -38.46
CA PHE A 419 16.23 44.58 -39.65
C PHE A 419 16.17 46.03 -40.15
N VAL A 420 16.16 46.20 -41.47
CA VAL A 420 16.11 47.51 -42.15
C VAL A 420 15.00 47.52 -43.20
N ALA A 421 14.11 48.52 -43.17
CA ALA A 421 12.98 48.64 -44.10
C ALA A 421 13.44 48.78 -45.56
N THR A 422 12.81 48.00 -46.44
CA THR A 422 13.02 48.04 -47.91
C THR A 422 11.82 48.64 -48.64
N THR A 423 10.61 48.47 -48.09
CA THR A 423 9.37 49.12 -48.57
C THR A 423 9.22 50.58 -48.11
N SER A 424 8.30 51.30 -48.72
CA SER A 424 7.93 52.67 -48.30
C SER A 424 6.90 52.71 -47.18
N ASP A 425 7.17 53.51 -46.15
CA ASP A 425 6.32 53.76 -44.98
C ASP A 425 6.09 55.29 -44.81
N PRO A 426 4.87 55.79 -44.48
CA PRO A 426 3.57 55.12 -44.41
C PRO A 426 2.95 54.76 -45.79
N LEU A 427 2.05 53.79 -45.75
CA LEU A 427 1.16 53.40 -46.83
C LEU A 427 -0.25 54.02 -46.66
N SER A 428 -1.10 53.91 -47.69
CA SER A 428 -2.45 54.49 -47.70
C SER A 428 -3.52 53.48 -48.14
N ALA A 429 -4.58 53.38 -47.34
CA ALA A 429 -5.71 52.47 -47.57
C ALA A 429 -7.04 53.23 -47.71
N THR A 430 -8.08 52.57 -48.24
CA THR A 430 -9.46 53.10 -48.25
C THR A 430 -10.48 51.97 -48.21
N LEU A 431 -11.43 52.06 -47.29
CA LEU A 431 -12.43 51.05 -46.98
C LEU A 431 -13.85 51.55 -47.23
N THR A 432 -14.69 50.67 -47.75
CA THR A 432 -16.15 50.82 -47.87
C THR A 432 -16.85 49.74 -47.04
N PRO A 433 -18.13 49.90 -46.64
CA PRO A 433 -18.78 48.95 -45.73
C PRO A 433 -18.80 47.50 -46.27
N GLY A 434 -18.20 46.57 -45.51
CA GLY A 434 -18.00 45.17 -45.88
C GLY A 434 -16.83 44.94 -46.84
N SER A 435 -15.73 45.70 -46.72
CA SER A 435 -14.55 45.56 -47.61
C SER A 435 -13.24 45.26 -46.88
N ALA A 436 -12.35 44.58 -47.60
CA ALA A 436 -10.98 44.25 -47.20
C ALA A 436 -9.97 44.91 -48.16
N ASN A 437 -8.82 45.36 -47.64
CA ASN A 437 -7.71 45.85 -48.45
C ASN A 437 -6.39 45.10 -48.13
N PRO A 438 -6.06 44.02 -48.87
CA PRO A 438 -4.84 43.23 -48.69
C PRO A 438 -3.72 43.69 -49.64
N ASN A 439 -3.45 44.99 -49.68
CA ASN A 439 -2.40 45.60 -50.53
C ASN A 439 -1.64 46.66 -49.72
N VAL A 440 -1.36 46.34 -48.46
CA VAL A 440 -0.72 47.22 -47.47
C VAL A 440 0.26 46.30 -46.75
N ASP A 441 1.51 46.33 -47.19
CA ASP A 441 2.47 45.27 -46.94
C ASP A 441 3.86 45.88 -46.74
N PHE A 442 4.64 45.36 -45.79
CA PHE A 442 5.91 45.96 -45.37
C PHE A 442 7.06 44.93 -45.39
N GLY A 443 8.14 45.25 -46.11
CA GLY A 443 9.35 44.42 -46.25
C GLY A 443 10.53 45.00 -45.48
N PHE A 444 11.29 44.12 -44.83
CA PHE A 444 12.48 44.46 -44.05
C PHE A 444 13.58 43.42 -44.26
N GLN A 445 14.81 43.83 -44.53
CA GLN A 445 15.95 42.92 -44.68
C GLN A 445 16.72 42.77 -43.37
N GLN A 446 16.97 41.53 -42.93
CA GLN A 446 17.87 41.22 -41.83
C GLN A 446 19.35 41.47 -42.21
N GLN A 447 20.11 42.15 -41.35
CA GLN A 447 21.54 42.45 -41.56
C GLN A 447 22.45 41.92 -40.44
N ASP A 448 21.89 41.56 -39.28
CA ASP A 448 22.62 41.00 -38.14
C ASP A 448 22.66 39.46 -38.20
N ALA A 449 23.81 38.92 -37.80
CA ALA A 449 24.23 37.53 -37.75
C ALA A 449 24.31 37.02 -36.29
N SER A 450 24.59 35.72 -36.09
CA SER A 450 24.60 35.08 -34.76
C SER A 450 25.74 34.06 -34.57
N ILE A 451 26.04 33.71 -33.31
CA ILE A 451 27.01 32.66 -32.94
C ILE A 451 26.44 31.85 -31.76
N GLY A 452 26.21 30.56 -31.97
CA GLY A 452 25.77 29.61 -30.95
C GLY A 452 26.39 28.22 -31.13
N ASP A 453 26.16 27.35 -30.15
CA ASP A 453 25.91 25.88 -30.26
C ASP A 453 25.72 25.37 -28.82
N PHE A 454 26.51 24.41 -28.33
CA PHE A 454 26.41 23.88 -26.97
C PHE A 454 27.64 24.12 -26.08
N VAL A 455 27.39 24.26 -24.77
CA VAL A 455 28.35 23.95 -23.70
C VAL A 455 27.86 22.70 -22.98
N TRP A 456 28.70 21.65 -22.89
CA TRP A 456 28.28 20.36 -22.32
C TRP A 456 29.29 19.73 -21.36
N ASN A 457 28.80 18.82 -20.54
CA ASN A 457 29.60 17.96 -19.66
C ASN A 457 30.19 16.81 -20.48
N ASP A 458 31.33 17.08 -21.11
CA ASP A 458 32.16 16.08 -21.77
C ASP A 458 32.59 15.04 -20.74
N THR A 459 31.92 13.89 -20.77
CA THR A 459 32.00 12.86 -19.73
C THR A 459 33.14 11.89 -20.04
N ASN A 460 33.38 11.63 -21.33
CA ASN A 460 34.48 10.77 -21.76
C ASN A 460 35.83 11.54 -21.79
N GLY A 461 35.79 12.83 -22.15
CA GLY A 461 36.90 13.78 -22.19
C GLY A 461 37.70 13.83 -23.48
N ASP A 462 37.10 13.50 -24.63
CA ASP A 462 37.73 13.56 -25.96
C ASP A 462 37.46 14.85 -26.75
N GLY A 463 36.58 15.73 -26.23
CA GLY A 463 36.22 17.01 -26.85
C GLY A 463 35.17 16.90 -27.95
N ILE A 464 34.37 15.83 -27.99
CA ILE A 464 33.24 15.64 -28.91
C ILE A 464 31.96 15.44 -28.09
N GLN A 465 30.84 16.05 -28.48
CA GLN A 465 29.56 15.83 -27.80
C GLN A 465 29.00 14.45 -28.16
N ASP A 466 29.02 13.52 -27.20
CA ASP A 466 28.60 12.13 -27.41
C ASP A 466 27.15 11.86 -26.97
N VAL A 467 26.51 10.80 -27.48
CA VAL A 467 25.08 10.53 -27.20
C VAL A 467 24.88 10.07 -25.75
N GLY A 468 24.46 11.02 -24.90
CA GLY A 468 24.26 10.83 -23.46
C GLY A 468 24.97 11.88 -22.61
N GLU A 469 25.85 12.69 -23.21
CA GLU A 469 26.47 13.83 -22.56
C GLU A 469 25.49 14.99 -22.47
N LEU A 470 25.33 15.56 -21.28
CA LEU A 470 24.31 16.57 -20.99
C LEU A 470 24.90 17.97 -21.05
N GLY A 471 24.10 18.92 -21.54
CA GLY A 471 24.43 20.34 -21.50
C GLY A 471 24.69 20.89 -20.10
N LEU A 472 25.58 21.87 -20.01
CA LEU A 472 25.83 22.64 -18.79
C LEU A 472 24.99 23.91 -18.84
N SER A 473 24.06 24.06 -17.89
CA SER A 473 23.13 25.19 -17.82
C SER A 473 23.66 26.34 -16.96
N GLY A 474 23.33 27.57 -17.32
CA GLY A 474 23.71 28.79 -16.58
C GLY A 474 25.14 29.29 -16.85
N ILE A 475 25.80 28.76 -17.89
CA ILE A 475 27.16 29.12 -18.27
C ILE A 475 27.15 30.32 -19.20
N THR A 476 27.88 31.39 -18.89
CA THR A 476 27.96 32.56 -19.77
C THR A 476 29.00 32.34 -20.87
N VAL A 477 28.58 32.57 -22.12
CA VAL A 477 29.45 32.57 -23.31
C VAL A 477 29.46 33.99 -23.90
N PHE A 478 30.62 34.51 -24.26
CA PHE A 478 30.81 35.91 -24.65
C PHE A 478 31.81 36.11 -25.80
N ILE A 479 31.70 37.27 -26.44
CA ILE A 479 32.58 37.73 -27.51
C ILE A 479 33.68 38.62 -26.91
N ASP A 480 34.92 38.11 -26.85
CA ASP A 480 36.12 38.82 -26.37
C ASP A 480 36.60 39.86 -27.40
N LEU A 481 35.85 40.96 -27.51
CA LEU A 481 36.12 42.07 -28.45
C LEU A 481 37.45 42.76 -28.17
N ASN A 482 37.87 42.79 -26.90
CA ASN A 482 39.08 43.50 -26.48
C ASN A 482 40.33 42.59 -26.29
N THR A 483 40.16 41.27 -26.44
CA THR A 483 41.20 40.23 -26.42
C THR A 483 41.88 40.01 -25.06
N ASN A 484 41.20 40.31 -23.95
CA ASN A 484 41.76 40.20 -22.60
C ASN A 484 41.42 38.89 -21.87
N GLY A 485 40.42 38.13 -22.36
CA GLY A 485 40.03 36.83 -21.80
C GLY A 485 39.06 36.84 -20.62
N ASN A 486 38.49 37.99 -20.26
CA ASN A 486 37.45 38.15 -19.24
C ASN A 486 36.28 38.90 -19.87
N TRP A 487 35.04 38.64 -19.44
CA TRP A 487 33.87 39.38 -19.95
C TRP A 487 33.85 40.81 -19.41
N ASP A 488 33.88 41.79 -20.31
CA ASP A 488 33.76 43.22 -19.98
C ASP A 488 32.36 43.80 -20.25
N GLY A 489 32.00 44.83 -19.48
CA GLY A 489 30.71 45.53 -19.60
C GLY A 489 30.57 46.28 -20.93
N GLY A 490 29.98 45.61 -21.92
CA GLY A 490 29.83 46.10 -23.30
C GLY A 490 30.09 45.03 -24.36
N GLU A 491 30.57 43.85 -23.97
CA GLU A 491 30.80 42.71 -24.86
C GLU A 491 29.52 41.86 -24.99
N PRO A 492 29.10 41.50 -26.24
CA PRO A 492 27.99 40.58 -26.49
C PRO A 492 28.20 39.23 -25.81
N ARG A 493 27.11 38.67 -25.27
CA ARG A 493 27.10 37.40 -24.56
C ARG A 493 25.71 36.79 -24.53
N ASP A 494 25.66 35.49 -24.25
CA ASP A 494 24.46 34.78 -23.85
C ASP A 494 24.75 33.88 -22.63
N THR A 495 23.76 33.15 -22.11
CA THR A 495 23.91 32.23 -20.97
C THR A 495 23.10 30.96 -21.18
N THR A 496 23.76 29.82 -21.11
CA THR A 496 23.23 28.53 -21.59
C THR A 496 21.94 28.09 -20.90
N ASP A 497 21.04 27.53 -21.71
CA ASP A 497 19.72 27.06 -21.29
C ASP A 497 19.78 25.71 -20.54
N GLY A 498 18.63 25.09 -20.27
CA GLY A 498 18.55 23.78 -19.60
C GLY A 498 19.11 22.60 -20.40
N SER A 499 19.33 22.76 -21.71
CA SER A 499 19.97 21.80 -22.62
C SER A 499 21.44 22.10 -22.92
N GLY A 500 21.99 23.19 -22.36
CA GLY A 500 23.34 23.67 -22.62
C GLY A 500 23.49 24.50 -23.90
N ALA A 501 22.40 24.78 -24.60
CA ALA A 501 22.40 25.60 -25.81
C ALA A 501 22.54 27.09 -25.48
N TYR A 502 23.20 27.84 -26.34
CA TYR A 502 23.28 29.31 -26.25
C TYR A 502 23.32 29.95 -27.65
N ASP A 503 22.92 31.22 -27.76
CA ASP A 503 22.93 31.98 -29.00
C ASP A 503 23.25 33.49 -28.78
N ILE A 504 24.39 33.93 -29.31
CA ILE A 504 24.80 35.35 -29.29
C ILE A 504 24.37 36.02 -30.60
N THR A 505 23.14 36.54 -30.60
CA THR A 505 22.53 37.30 -31.71
C THR A 505 23.02 38.75 -31.78
N GLY A 506 22.66 39.46 -32.87
CA GLY A 506 22.91 40.90 -33.02
C GLY A 506 24.35 41.26 -33.43
N LEU A 507 25.03 40.35 -34.13
CA LEU A 507 26.43 40.52 -34.55
C LEU A 507 26.52 41.04 -35.99
N ALA A 508 27.37 42.02 -36.25
CA ALA A 508 27.64 42.45 -37.62
C ALA A 508 28.53 41.43 -38.35
N THR A 509 28.51 41.43 -39.70
CA THR A 509 29.49 40.65 -40.48
C THR A 509 30.94 41.04 -40.10
N GLY A 510 31.76 40.07 -39.70
CA GLY A 510 33.05 40.32 -39.05
C GLY A 510 33.77 39.09 -38.52
N SER A 511 34.93 39.30 -37.91
CA SER A 511 35.74 38.26 -37.26
C SER A 511 35.63 38.40 -35.73
N TYR A 512 35.32 37.30 -35.05
CA TYR A 512 35.03 37.28 -33.61
C TYR A 512 35.89 36.25 -32.86
N GLN A 513 36.13 36.51 -31.57
CA GLN A 513 36.73 35.56 -30.63
C GLN A 513 35.69 35.21 -29.56
N VAL A 514 35.31 33.94 -29.49
CA VAL A 514 34.28 33.42 -28.58
C VAL A 514 34.97 32.74 -27.39
N ARG A 515 34.43 32.95 -26.19
CA ARG A 515 34.91 32.38 -24.92
C ARG A 515 33.77 32.07 -23.96
N VAL A 516 34.04 31.19 -23.02
CA VAL A 516 33.22 30.98 -21.82
C VAL A 516 33.79 31.82 -20.66
N ASP A 517 32.91 32.40 -19.85
CA ASP A 517 33.30 32.99 -18.56
C ASP A 517 33.51 31.87 -17.54
N GLU A 518 34.79 31.53 -17.28
CA GLU A 518 35.19 30.48 -16.34
C GLU A 518 34.68 30.71 -14.91
N THR A 519 34.25 31.92 -14.54
CA THR A 519 33.65 32.19 -13.22
C THR A 519 32.20 31.72 -13.10
N THR A 520 31.55 31.39 -14.23
CA THR A 520 30.19 30.82 -14.29
C THR A 520 30.18 29.29 -14.34
N LEU A 521 31.34 28.66 -14.58
CA LEU A 521 31.47 27.20 -14.56
C LEU A 521 31.33 26.62 -13.13
N PRO A 522 30.74 25.43 -12.96
CA PRO A 522 30.80 24.70 -11.71
C PRO A 522 32.26 24.42 -11.31
N VAL A 523 32.55 24.56 -10.01
CA VAL A 523 33.93 24.53 -9.49
C VAL A 523 34.64 23.22 -9.85
N GLY A 524 35.76 23.36 -10.57
CA GLY A 524 36.67 22.27 -10.90
C GLY A 524 36.56 21.72 -12.32
N TYR A 525 35.57 22.13 -13.11
CA TYR A 525 35.48 21.75 -14.53
C TYR A 525 36.68 22.27 -15.34
N VAL A 526 37.15 21.48 -16.31
CA VAL A 526 38.25 21.83 -17.20
C VAL A 526 37.84 21.66 -18.67
N LEU A 527 38.26 22.60 -19.51
CA LEU A 527 37.99 22.58 -20.95
C LEU A 527 38.60 21.34 -21.60
N THR A 528 37.84 20.69 -22.49
CA THR A 528 38.30 19.55 -23.30
C THR A 528 38.37 19.88 -24.80
N THR A 529 37.49 20.74 -25.33
CA THR A 529 37.64 21.20 -26.72
C THR A 529 38.91 22.05 -26.87
N ALA A 530 39.72 21.76 -27.89
CA ALA A 530 41.07 22.33 -28.04
C ALA A 530 41.10 23.79 -28.55
N ASN A 531 40.05 24.56 -28.28
CA ASN A 531 39.58 25.62 -29.18
C ASN A 531 39.55 27.05 -28.59
N ILE A 532 39.89 27.30 -27.32
CA ILE A 532 39.80 28.65 -26.74
C ILE A 532 41.03 29.55 -27.04
N PRO A 533 40.83 30.81 -27.52
CA PRO A 533 39.59 31.42 -27.96
C PRO A 533 39.15 30.91 -29.34
N LEU A 534 37.85 30.61 -29.50
CA LEU A 534 37.33 30.12 -30.77
C LEU A 534 37.24 31.29 -31.75
N SER A 535 37.81 31.16 -32.94
CA SER A 535 37.85 32.23 -33.93
C SER A 535 36.82 32.00 -35.03
N VAL A 536 35.74 32.79 -35.02
CA VAL A 536 34.62 32.72 -35.97
C VAL A 536 34.70 33.87 -36.99
N ASN A 537 34.21 33.67 -38.21
CA ASN A 537 33.99 34.73 -39.20
C ASN A 537 32.55 34.64 -39.69
N LEU A 538 31.77 35.71 -39.54
CA LEU A 538 30.37 35.80 -39.98
C LEU A 538 30.24 36.60 -41.27
N ALA A 539 29.48 36.09 -42.22
CA ALA A 539 28.86 36.85 -43.31
C ALA A 539 27.70 37.72 -42.77
N VAL A 540 26.97 38.37 -43.68
CA VAL A 540 25.73 39.11 -43.35
C VAL A 540 24.62 38.09 -43.14
N GLY A 541 23.94 38.13 -41.98
CA GLY A 541 22.86 37.19 -41.67
C GLY A 541 23.29 35.71 -41.59
N GLU A 542 24.52 35.43 -41.16
CA GLU A 542 25.00 34.05 -40.95
C GLU A 542 24.76 33.58 -39.52
N ASP A 543 24.01 32.48 -39.35
CA ASP A 543 23.86 31.81 -38.06
C ASP A 543 24.95 30.74 -37.88
N TYR A 544 25.98 31.05 -37.10
CA TYR A 544 27.11 30.14 -36.89
C TYR A 544 26.85 29.20 -35.71
N ASN A 545 26.09 28.13 -35.99
CA ASN A 545 25.82 27.03 -35.06
C ASN A 545 26.90 25.94 -35.21
N ALA A 546 28.05 26.20 -34.58
CA ALA A 546 29.21 25.30 -34.48
C ALA A 546 30.21 25.76 -33.40
N ALA A 547 29.80 26.61 -32.45
CA ALA A 547 30.68 27.25 -31.47
C ALA A 547 30.82 26.45 -30.16
N ASP A 548 31.21 25.19 -30.30
CA ASP A 548 31.17 24.15 -29.27
C ASP A 548 32.23 24.26 -28.15
N PHE A 549 31.77 24.13 -26.89
CA PHE A 549 32.63 24.07 -25.69
C PHE A 549 32.32 22.89 -24.75
N GLY A 550 32.99 21.76 -24.98
CA GLY A 550 33.03 20.65 -24.04
C GLY A 550 33.88 20.97 -22.81
N TYR A 551 33.34 20.69 -21.63
CA TYR A 551 34.04 20.74 -20.34
C TYR A 551 33.83 19.45 -19.57
N ARG A 552 34.91 18.87 -19.03
CA ARG A 552 34.85 17.72 -18.15
C ARG A 552 35.09 18.14 -16.71
N GLN A 553 34.29 17.66 -15.76
CA GLN A 553 34.74 17.60 -14.37
C GLN A 553 35.82 16.52 -14.24
N PRO A 554 37.06 16.83 -13.83
CA PRO A 554 38.03 15.79 -13.49
C PRO A 554 37.40 14.88 -12.44
N GLU A 555 37.28 13.59 -12.76
CA GLU A 555 36.76 12.62 -11.80
C GLU A 555 37.52 12.76 -10.49
N ALA A 556 36.80 12.78 -9.35
CA ALA A 556 37.44 12.59 -8.07
C ALA A 556 38.19 11.26 -8.15
N PRO A 557 39.54 11.24 -8.03
CA PRO A 557 40.29 10.01 -8.28
C PRO A 557 39.78 8.96 -7.30
N SER A 558 39.35 7.82 -7.83
CA SER A 558 38.86 6.72 -7.02
C SER A 558 39.95 6.33 -6.02
N LEU A 559 39.73 6.63 -4.74
CA LEU A 559 40.73 6.44 -3.69
C LEU A 559 40.72 4.96 -3.26
N VAL A 560 41.08 4.09 -4.20
CA VAL A 560 41.13 2.65 -4.02
C VAL A 560 42.43 2.29 -3.30
N VAL A 561 42.32 1.84 -2.06
CA VAL A 561 43.44 1.27 -1.30
C VAL A 561 43.82 -0.08 -1.93
N THR A 562 45.05 -0.17 -2.43
CA THR A 562 45.57 -1.33 -3.17
C THR A 562 46.60 -2.15 -2.39
N THR A 563 46.95 -1.72 -1.17
CA THR A 563 47.95 -2.39 -0.32
C THR A 563 47.57 -2.35 1.16
N THR A 564 48.08 -3.29 1.95
CA THR A 564 47.90 -3.33 3.41
C THR A 564 49.01 -2.61 4.18
N ALA A 565 50.02 -2.07 3.49
CA ALA A 565 51.08 -1.27 4.08
C ALA A 565 50.55 0.07 4.64
N ASP A 566 51.13 0.54 5.74
CA ASP A 566 50.89 1.88 6.29
C ASP A 566 52.09 2.79 6.00
N THR A 567 52.13 3.31 4.77
CA THR A 567 53.16 4.21 4.26
C THR A 567 52.57 5.55 3.81
N VAL A 568 53.43 6.56 3.71
CA VAL A 568 53.20 7.73 2.85
C VAL A 568 54.46 7.91 2.02
N ASP A 569 54.46 7.30 0.84
CA ASP A 569 55.47 7.61 -0.17
C ASP A 569 54.84 8.04 -1.50
N ALA A 570 55.67 8.10 -2.53
CA ALA A 570 55.25 8.50 -3.86
C ALA A 570 56.04 7.69 -4.88
N PHE A 571 55.36 7.33 -5.97
CA PHE A 571 55.91 6.66 -7.15
C PHE A 571 56.18 5.14 -7.03
N ASP A 572 55.56 4.43 -6.08
CA ASP A 572 55.63 2.95 -6.01
C ASP A 572 54.54 2.21 -6.85
N ASN A 573 53.45 2.90 -7.19
CA ASN A 573 52.22 2.42 -7.86
C ASN A 573 51.28 1.55 -7.01
N GLN A 574 51.36 1.67 -5.68
CA GLN A 574 50.29 1.26 -4.77
C GLN A 574 49.56 2.51 -4.25
N THR A 575 48.63 2.32 -3.31
CA THR A 575 47.95 3.37 -2.57
C THR A 575 47.56 2.80 -1.21
N SER A 576 48.16 3.33 -0.15
CA SER A 576 47.83 3.00 1.24
C SER A 576 46.56 3.72 1.69
N LEU A 577 45.94 3.24 2.77
CA LEU A 577 44.84 3.97 3.43
C LEU A 577 45.30 5.36 3.93
N ARG A 578 46.57 5.50 4.32
CA ARG A 578 47.13 6.77 4.80
C ARG A 578 47.39 7.75 3.67
N GLU A 579 47.76 7.28 2.49
CA GLU A 579 47.90 8.08 1.26
C GLU A 579 46.53 8.54 0.75
N ALA A 580 45.53 7.65 0.75
CA ALA A 580 44.14 8.00 0.44
C ALA A 580 43.58 9.07 1.41
N ILE A 581 43.81 8.93 2.71
CA ILE A 581 43.41 9.94 3.72
C ILE A 581 44.22 11.24 3.57
N ALA A 582 45.52 11.16 3.26
CA ALA A 582 46.35 12.35 3.01
C ALA A 582 45.89 13.12 1.77
N TYR A 583 45.41 12.42 0.73
CA TYR A 583 44.77 13.04 -0.44
C TYR A 583 43.42 13.68 -0.08
N ALA A 584 42.53 12.99 0.64
CA ALA A 584 41.27 13.58 1.09
C ALA A 584 41.50 14.85 1.94
N ASN A 585 42.53 14.84 2.79
CA ASN A 585 42.95 15.98 3.62
C ASN A 585 43.61 17.15 2.85
N SER A 586 43.89 17.03 1.54
CA SER A 586 44.49 18.14 0.78
C SER A 586 43.48 19.21 0.35
N GLY A 587 42.17 18.94 0.50
CA GLY A 587 41.10 19.82 0.05
C GLY A 587 41.05 20.02 -1.48
N SER A 588 41.73 19.17 -2.25
CA SER A 588 41.86 19.32 -3.71
C SER A 588 40.61 18.93 -4.51
N ALA A 589 39.55 18.46 -3.85
CA ALA A 589 38.26 18.17 -4.46
C ALA A 589 37.17 18.99 -3.76
N GLY A 590 36.36 19.73 -4.53
CA GLY A 590 35.10 20.35 -4.06
C GLY A 590 33.96 19.34 -3.90
N LEU A 591 34.30 18.11 -3.52
CA LEU A 591 33.47 16.90 -3.53
C LEU A 591 33.66 16.15 -2.21
N SER A 592 32.81 15.16 -1.93
CA SER A 592 33.00 14.25 -0.79
C SER A 592 33.73 12.99 -1.25
N PRO A 593 35.07 12.88 -1.09
CA PRO A 593 35.83 11.71 -1.55
C PRO A 593 35.38 10.43 -0.85
N VAL A 594 35.34 9.34 -1.60
CA VAL A 594 35.07 7.98 -1.11
C VAL A 594 36.34 7.14 -1.25
N ILE A 595 36.84 6.65 -0.12
CA ILE A 595 37.93 5.69 -0.03
C ILE A 595 37.32 4.29 -0.08
N THR A 596 37.86 3.44 -0.96
CA THR A 596 37.41 2.06 -1.19
C THR A 596 38.62 1.11 -1.16
N PHE A 597 38.41 -0.20 -1.32
CA PHE A 597 39.47 -1.20 -1.18
C PHE A 597 39.48 -2.18 -2.37
N ALA A 598 40.67 -2.54 -2.85
CA ALA A 598 40.84 -3.27 -4.11
C ALA A 598 40.52 -4.77 -4.03
N SER A 599 39.62 -5.25 -4.89
CA SER A 599 39.53 -6.68 -5.24
C SER A 599 40.74 -7.12 -6.07
N PRO A 600 41.27 -8.36 -5.91
CA PRO A 600 40.83 -9.40 -4.99
C PRO A 600 41.57 -9.40 -3.64
N LEU A 601 42.36 -8.36 -3.33
CA LEU A 601 43.16 -8.31 -2.10
C LEU A 601 42.25 -8.27 -0.86
N PHE A 602 41.21 -7.43 -0.90
CA PHE A 602 40.29 -7.20 0.21
C PHE A 602 39.00 -8.06 0.13
N ASP A 603 38.90 -8.97 -0.86
CA ASP A 603 37.87 -10.03 -0.94
C ASP A 603 38.14 -11.17 0.06
N THR A 604 39.21 -11.06 0.84
CA THR A 604 39.65 -11.98 1.90
C THR A 604 40.13 -11.18 3.10
N ALA A 605 40.05 -11.76 4.31
CA ALA A 605 40.35 -11.06 5.55
C ALA A 605 41.78 -10.46 5.58
N GLN A 606 41.88 -9.13 5.57
CA GLN A 606 43.12 -8.36 5.65
C GLN A 606 43.25 -7.59 6.98
N THR A 607 44.49 -7.24 7.33
CA THR A 607 44.78 -6.31 8.42
C THR A 607 45.76 -5.22 7.98
N ILE A 608 45.30 -3.98 7.94
CA ILE A 608 46.14 -2.79 7.81
C ILE A 608 46.72 -2.48 9.19
N THR A 609 48.05 -2.53 9.32
CA THR A 609 48.74 -2.31 10.61
C THR A 609 49.45 -0.95 10.60
N LEU A 610 49.03 -0.02 11.45
CA LEU A 610 49.58 1.33 11.46
C LEU A 610 51.00 1.39 12.03
N GLY A 611 51.86 2.21 11.44
CA GLY A 611 53.26 2.42 11.80
C GLY A 611 53.52 3.21 13.09
N GLY A 612 52.55 3.28 13.99
CA GLY A 612 52.63 4.03 15.26
C GLY A 612 52.23 5.51 15.19
N ALA A 613 51.49 5.90 14.16
CA ALA A 613 50.81 7.19 14.06
C ALA A 613 49.32 6.99 13.79
N GLU A 614 48.46 7.84 14.34
CA GLU A 614 47.02 7.80 14.07
C GLU A 614 46.68 8.26 12.65
N LEU A 615 45.49 7.90 12.17
CA LEU A 615 44.90 8.43 10.93
C LEU A 615 44.10 9.70 11.29
N GLU A 616 44.73 10.85 11.09
CA GLU A 616 44.10 12.16 11.29
C GLU A 616 43.25 12.52 10.06
N ILE A 617 41.98 12.91 10.27
CA ILE A 617 41.04 13.29 9.21
C ILE A 617 40.56 14.72 9.48
N THR A 618 40.87 15.63 8.54
CA THR A 618 40.67 17.08 8.65
C THR A 618 39.74 17.67 7.60
N HIS A 619 39.29 16.84 6.63
CA HIS A 619 38.37 17.18 5.55
C HIS A 619 37.24 16.14 5.48
N VAL A 620 36.20 16.43 4.69
CA VAL A 620 35.07 15.49 4.50
C VAL A 620 35.54 14.27 3.71
N VAL A 621 35.19 13.07 4.18
CA VAL A 621 35.53 11.79 3.52
C VAL A 621 34.59 10.68 3.96
N THR A 622 34.33 9.73 3.05
CA THR A 622 33.71 8.43 3.36
C THR A 622 34.76 7.33 3.23
N ILE A 623 34.85 6.43 4.20
CA ILE A 623 35.68 5.22 4.13
C ILE A 623 34.73 4.04 4.01
N ALA A 624 34.55 3.51 2.79
CA ALA A 624 33.70 2.37 2.49
C ALA A 624 34.54 1.09 2.49
N GLY A 625 34.57 0.39 3.63
CA GLY A 625 35.24 -0.89 3.80
C GLY A 625 34.52 -2.04 3.08
N PRO A 626 35.22 -3.16 2.84
CA PRO A 626 34.67 -4.35 2.17
C PRO A 626 33.69 -5.16 3.05
N GLY A 627 33.70 -4.94 4.37
CA GLY A 627 33.06 -5.78 5.38
C GLY A 627 33.94 -5.85 6.63
N ALA A 628 33.35 -5.77 7.82
CA ALA A 628 34.13 -5.70 9.06
C ALA A 628 34.90 -7.00 9.36
N GLU A 629 34.38 -8.12 8.87
CA GLU A 629 34.99 -9.46 8.83
C GLU A 629 36.10 -9.59 7.77
N LEU A 630 36.11 -8.71 6.75
CA LEU A 630 37.11 -8.68 5.67
C LEU A 630 38.24 -7.66 5.91
N LEU A 631 38.02 -6.59 6.66
CA LEU A 631 39.05 -5.57 6.91
C LEU A 631 39.17 -5.16 8.38
N THR A 632 40.33 -5.47 8.99
CA THR A 632 40.78 -4.85 10.23
C THR A 632 41.75 -3.71 9.97
N ILE A 633 41.48 -2.52 10.52
CA ILE A 633 42.42 -1.41 10.62
C ILE A 633 42.91 -1.37 12.07
N SER A 634 44.20 -1.65 12.28
CA SER A 634 44.76 -1.77 13.64
C SER A 634 46.00 -0.92 13.88
N ALA A 635 46.00 -0.21 15.01
CA ALA A 635 47.18 0.51 15.48
C ALA A 635 48.16 -0.34 16.30
N ASN A 636 47.90 -1.64 16.48
CA ASN A 636 48.80 -2.61 17.14
C ASN A 636 49.38 -2.12 18.49
N ASN A 637 48.55 -1.43 19.28
CA ASN A 637 48.86 -0.80 20.56
C ASN A 637 49.97 0.28 20.52
N ALA A 638 50.27 0.85 19.35
CA ALA A 638 51.30 1.87 19.16
C ALA A 638 50.75 3.31 19.12
N SER A 639 49.48 3.49 18.71
CA SER A 639 48.80 4.80 18.64
C SER A 639 47.28 4.64 18.74
N ARG A 640 46.53 5.74 18.73
CA ARG A 640 45.11 5.74 18.34
C ARG A 640 44.96 5.25 16.90
N VAL A 641 43.78 4.74 16.51
CA VAL A 641 43.49 4.40 15.10
C VAL A 641 43.06 5.64 14.31
N PHE A 642 41.97 6.31 14.72
CA PHE A 642 41.42 7.48 14.01
C PHE A 642 41.28 8.73 14.89
N ASN A 643 41.63 9.90 14.36
CA ASN A 643 41.38 11.20 14.98
C ASN A 643 40.60 12.09 14.00
N ILE A 644 39.33 12.32 14.30
CA ILE A 644 38.40 13.07 13.45
C ILE A 644 38.32 14.51 13.94
N GLY A 645 38.76 15.45 13.10
CA GLY A 645 38.63 16.89 13.32
C GLY A 645 37.18 17.37 13.23
N SER A 646 36.96 18.68 13.23
CA SER A 646 35.61 19.27 13.16
C SER A 646 35.05 19.30 11.73
N VAL A 647 34.89 18.11 11.14
CA VAL A 647 34.39 17.84 9.78
C VAL A 647 33.39 16.68 9.77
N THR A 648 32.73 16.43 8.65
CA THR A 648 31.81 15.29 8.46
C THR A 648 32.57 14.09 7.90
N VAL A 649 32.49 12.94 8.57
CA VAL A 649 33.14 11.69 8.15
C VAL A 649 32.17 10.53 8.27
N ALA A 650 32.18 9.63 7.29
CA ALA A 650 31.50 8.34 7.36
C ALA A 650 32.54 7.20 7.32
N ILE A 651 32.36 6.18 8.16
CA ILE A 651 33.20 4.97 8.18
C ILE A 651 32.27 3.76 8.17
N GLU A 652 32.40 2.92 7.16
CA GLU A 652 31.56 1.74 6.93
C GLU A 652 32.40 0.47 6.79
N GLY A 653 31.88 -0.67 7.24
CA GLY A 653 32.38 -1.99 6.84
C GLY A 653 33.81 -2.31 7.26
N VAL A 654 34.23 -1.88 8.46
CA VAL A 654 35.59 -2.14 9.00
C VAL A 654 35.61 -2.53 10.48
N THR A 655 36.58 -3.35 10.85
CA THR A 655 37.00 -3.57 12.25
C THR A 655 38.06 -2.54 12.65
N ILE A 656 37.82 -1.77 13.71
CA ILE A 656 38.76 -0.77 14.27
C ILE A 656 39.34 -1.33 15.57
N SER A 657 40.64 -1.67 15.60
CA SER A 657 41.18 -2.50 16.69
C SER A 657 42.59 -2.18 17.18
N GLY A 658 42.90 -2.50 18.43
CA GLY A 658 44.23 -2.33 19.02
C GLY A 658 44.71 -0.88 19.07
N GLY A 659 43.80 0.10 19.06
CA GLY A 659 44.08 1.49 19.35
C GLY A 659 44.50 1.68 20.81
N TYR A 660 45.52 2.50 21.06
CA TYR A 660 46.10 2.71 22.38
C TYR A 660 46.62 4.14 22.56
N VAL A 661 46.16 4.80 23.64
CA VAL A 661 46.60 6.16 24.03
C VAL A 661 47.02 6.16 25.49
N ALA A 662 48.23 6.63 25.79
CA ALA A 662 48.76 6.66 27.15
C ALA A 662 49.71 7.84 27.42
N GLY A 663 49.76 8.28 28.69
CA GLY A 663 50.73 9.26 29.18
C GLY A 663 50.48 10.72 28.78
N ALA A 664 49.27 11.06 28.37
CA ALA A 664 48.83 12.44 28.13
C ALA A 664 47.80 12.90 29.18
N ALA A 665 47.73 14.22 29.40
CA ALA A 665 46.90 14.81 30.46
C ALA A 665 45.38 14.49 30.37
N ASN A 666 44.89 14.08 29.20
CA ASN A 666 43.59 13.43 29.01
C ASN A 666 43.76 12.32 27.96
N ASN A 667 43.75 11.04 28.37
CA ASN A 667 43.89 9.92 27.44
C ASN A 667 42.51 9.59 26.87
N THR A 668 42.20 10.15 25.71
CA THR A 668 40.88 10.10 25.08
C THR A 668 40.86 9.21 23.84
N GLY A 669 39.82 8.38 23.70
CA GLY A 669 39.51 7.68 22.44
C GLY A 669 40.63 6.74 22.01
N GLY A 670 40.67 5.53 22.56
CA GLY A 670 41.73 4.55 22.22
C GLY A 670 41.67 4.14 20.75
N GLY A 671 40.49 3.79 20.24
CA GLY A 671 40.25 3.54 18.82
C GLY A 671 40.01 4.83 18.05
N VAL A 672 39.01 5.61 18.48
CA VAL A 672 38.52 6.80 17.77
C VAL A 672 38.36 8.00 18.70
N LEU A 673 38.85 9.17 18.26
CA LEU A 673 38.53 10.49 18.82
C LEU A 673 37.67 11.26 17.81
N ASN A 674 36.50 11.76 18.20
CA ASN A 674 35.63 12.59 17.36
C ASN A 674 35.41 14.01 17.89
N SER A 675 35.73 15.00 17.04
CA SER A 675 35.50 16.43 17.24
C SER A 675 34.56 17.06 16.19
N GLY A 676 33.96 16.25 15.31
CA GLY A 676 33.12 16.66 14.19
C GLY A 676 31.80 15.89 14.12
N ILE A 677 31.32 15.59 12.92
CA ILE A 677 30.15 14.75 12.67
C ILE A 677 30.66 13.41 12.15
N LEU A 678 30.54 12.35 12.93
CA LEU A 678 30.99 11.02 12.57
C LEU A 678 29.81 10.07 12.44
N GLN A 679 29.71 9.38 11.31
CA GLN A 679 28.80 8.26 11.09
C GLN A 679 29.62 6.96 11.03
N ILE A 680 29.12 5.93 11.73
CA ILE A 680 29.70 4.59 11.75
C ILE A 680 28.58 3.59 11.39
N SER A 681 28.78 2.80 10.34
CA SER A 681 27.85 1.74 9.92
C SER A 681 28.57 0.41 9.69
N HIS A 682 27.91 -0.72 9.98
CA HIS A 682 28.44 -2.07 9.71
C HIS A 682 29.88 -2.31 10.22
N CYS A 683 30.26 -1.71 11.36
CA CYS A 683 31.63 -1.70 11.88
C CYS A 683 31.78 -2.47 13.20
N VAL A 684 33.01 -2.91 13.51
CA VAL A 684 33.37 -3.55 14.78
C VAL A 684 34.52 -2.79 15.46
N ILE A 685 34.21 -1.96 16.46
CA ILE A 685 35.21 -1.23 17.24
C ILE A 685 35.58 -2.09 18.45
N SER A 686 36.75 -2.76 18.43
CA SER A 686 37.08 -3.76 19.44
C SER A 686 38.52 -3.74 19.95
N ASN A 687 38.74 -4.19 21.19
CA ASN A 687 40.07 -4.35 21.78
C ASN A 687 40.95 -3.06 21.80
N ASN A 688 40.33 -1.88 21.72
CA ASN A 688 41.03 -0.60 21.86
C ASN A 688 41.08 -0.18 23.34
N SER A 689 42.06 0.65 23.74
CA SER A 689 42.19 1.08 25.13
C SER A 689 42.88 2.42 25.37
N THR A 690 42.73 2.94 26.59
CA THR A 690 43.38 4.17 27.09
C THR A 690 44.05 3.90 28.44
N LEU A 691 45.27 4.39 28.68
CA LEU A 691 46.02 4.21 29.94
C LEU A 691 46.50 5.52 30.59
N GLY A 692 45.93 5.88 31.73
CA GLY A 692 46.27 7.07 32.51
C GLY A 692 47.40 6.83 33.50
N THR A 693 48.49 7.60 33.40
CA THR A 693 49.70 7.39 34.22
C THR A 693 49.84 8.42 35.35
N GLY A 694 49.06 8.26 36.42
CA GLY A 694 49.24 9.02 37.67
C GLY A 694 47.93 9.54 38.26
N PHE A 695 47.55 10.77 37.89
CA PHE A 695 46.27 11.39 38.23
C PHE A 695 45.47 11.81 36.98
N GLU A 696 45.92 11.38 35.79
CA GLU A 696 45.33 11.71 34.50
C GLU A 696 44.10 10.83 34.25
N ASN A 697 43.08 11.37 33.57
CA ASN A 697 41.86 10.61 33.26
C ASN A 697 42.03 9.72 32.01
N SER A 698 41.42 8.53 32.03
CA SER A 698 41.23 7.68 30.84
C SER A 698 39.77 7.71 30.40
N GLN A 699 39.52 7.97 29.11
CA GLN A 699 38.19 8.37 28.64
C GLN A 699 37.87 7.80 27.25
N GLY A 700 36.90 6.88 27.15
CA GLY A 700 36.54 6.26 25.88
C GLY A 700 37.60 5.28 25.40
N GLY A 701 37.65 4.09 26.00
CA GLY A 701 38.59 3.03 25.59
C GLY A 701 38.45 2.67 24.11
N GLY A 702 37.22 2.52 23.63
CA GLY A 702 36.88 2.45 22.21
C GLY A 702 36.84 3.84 21.57
N ILE A 703 35.86 4.65 21.97
CA ILE A 703 35.53 5.92 21.31
C ILE A 703 35.41 7.06 22.34
N PHE A 704 36.00 8.21 22.05
CA PHE A 704 35.67 9.48 22.72
C PHE A 704 34.96 10.41 21.73
N ASN A 705 33.76 10.87 22.09
CA ASN A 705 32.97 11.80 21.29
C ASN A 705 32.75 13.14 22.00
N SER A 706 33.25 14.21 21.38
CA SER A 706 32.93 15.61 21.72
C SER A 706 32.04 16.31 20.69
N GLY A 707 31.88 15.74 19.50
CA GLY A 707 31.02 16.25 18.43
C GLY A 707 29.67 15.52 18.36
N THR A 708 29.19 15.28 17.15
CA THR A 708 28.03 14.41 16.88
C THR A 708 28.53 13.06 16.38
N LEU A 709 28.03 11.97 16.97
CA LEU A 709 28.35 10.61 16.58
C LEU A 709 27.06 9.80 16.41
N THR A 710 26.88 9.20 15.23
CA THR A 710 25.83 8.20 14.97
C THR A 710 26.48 6.84 14.71
N ILE A 711 26.04 5.82 15.43
CA ILE A 711 26.48 4.43 15.27
C ILE A 711 25.25 3.60 14.88
N THR A 712 25.32 2.93 13.74
CA THR A 712 24.20 2.18 13.15
C THR A 712 24.67 0.78 12.79
N ASP A 713 23.88 -0.26 13.06
CA ASP A 713 24.16 -1.64 12.66
C ASP A 713 25.60 -2.11 12.99
N SER A 714 26.14 -1.68 14.14
CA SER A 714 27.57 -1.82 14.48
C SER A 714 27.81 -2.32 15.90
N THR A 715 28.99 -2.92 16.13
CA THR A 715 29.39 -3.47 17.43
C THR A 715 30.56 -2.69 18.05
N VAL A 716 30.47 -2.33 19.33
CA VAL A 716 31.59 -1.79 20.12
C VAL A 716 31.87 -2.78 21.26
N ALA A 717 32.95 -3.56 21.15
CA ALA A 717 33.16 -4.73 22.01
C ALA A 717 34.56 -4.85 22.65
N GLY A 718 34.62 -5.19 23.94
CA GLY A 718 35.87 -5.52 24.64
C GLY A 718 36.90 -4.40 24.74
N ASN A 719 36.49 -3.13 24.59
CA ASN A 719 37.39 -1.98 24.72
C ASN A 719 37.59 -1.60 26.21
N ALA A 720 38.72 -0.96 26.54
CA ALA A 720 39.12 -0.73 27.93
C ALA A 720 39.57 0.71 28.27
N ALA A 721 39.00 1.31 29.32
CA ALA A 721 39.55 2.51 29.95
C ALA A 721 40.26 2.13 31.25
N LEU A 722 41.56 2.44 31.35
CA LEU A 722 42.45 1.97 32.42
C LEU A 722 43.19 3.15 33.06
N GLY A 723 43.21 3.27 34.38
CA GLY A 723 43.81 4.43 35.04
C GLY A 723 43.39 4.65 36.49
N PRO A 724 43.33 5.91 36.95
CA PRO A 724 42.83 6.26 38.28
C PRO A 724 41.38 6.79 38.27
N TYR A 725 40.98 7.47 37.18
CA TYR A 725 39.75 8.25 37.04
C TYR A 725 39.20 8.02 35.64
N ASP A 726 38.35 7.01 35.50
CA ASP A 726 38.15 6.36 34.21
C ASP A 726 36.66 6.36 33.81
N PHE A 727 36.41 6.68 32.54
CA PHE A 727 35.07 7.03 32.06
C PHE A 727 34.80 6.45 30.67
N GLY A 728 33.86 5.51 30.54
CA GLY A 728 33.46 4.94 29.24
C GLY A 728 34.48 3.93 28.72
N GLY A 729 34.34 2.66 29.10
CA GLY A 729 35.20 1.58 28.61
C GLY A 729 35.03 1.39 27.10
N GLY A 730 33.78 1.32 26.65
CA GLY A 730 33.41 1.37 25.23
C GLY A 730 33.44 2.80 24.71
N ILE A 731 32.52 3.64 25.19
CA ILE A 731 32.31 4.99 24.66
C ILE A 731 32.27 6.03 25.79
N ARG A 732 33.00 7.14 25.63
CA ARG A 732 32.78 8.38 26.39
C ARG A 732 32.10 9.42 25.51
N ASN A 733 30.91 9.87 25.90
CA ASN A 733 30.21 10.95 25.24
C ASN A 733 30.22 12.25 26.06
N ALA A 734 30.63 13.33 25.42
CA ALA A 734 30.51 14.72 25.88
C ALA A 734 29.68 15.59 24.93
N GLY A 735 29.46 15.15 23.68
CA GLY A 735 28.61 15.79 22.68
C GLY A 735 27.26 15.09 22.49
N THR A 736 26.87 14.85 21.24
CA THR A 736 25.64 14.11 20.87
C THR A 736 26.02 12.72 20.38
N LEU A 737 25.37 11.68 20.93
CA LEU A 737 25.59 10.29 20.57
C LEU A 737 24.25 9.59 20.31
N THR A 738 24.07 9.04 19.12
CA THR A 738 22.93 8.21 18.70
C THR A 738 23.41 6.81 18.38
N LEU A 739 22.76 5.78 18.92
CA LEU A 739 22.95 4.38 18.55
C LEU A 739 21.64 3.81 17.97
N ILE A 740 21.74 3.10 16.85
CA ILE A 740 20.64 2.43 16.15
C ILE A 740 21.06 0.98 15.86
N ARG A 741 20.22 -0.01 16.21
CA ARG A 741 20.46 -1.45 15.91
C ARG A 741 21.86 -1.98 16.26
N SER A 742 22.45 -1.44 17.32
CA SER A 742 23.88 -1.59 17.63
C SER A 742 24.13 -2.26 18.98
N THR A 743 25.26 -2.96 19.09
CA THR A 743 25.61 -3.76 20.28
C THR A 743 26.85 -3.25 20.99
N ILE A 744 26.75 -3.02 22.29
CA ILE A 744 27.83 -2.57 23.16
C ILE A 744 28.14 -3.68 24.17
N SER A 745 29.23 -4.42 24.00
CA SER A 745 29.44 -5.67 24.76
C SER A 745 30.83 -5.86 25.38
N GLY A 746 30.90 -6.39 26.59
CA GLY A 746 32.16 -6.75 27.27
C GLY A 746 33.14 -5.60 27.55
N ASN A 747 32.78 -4.35 27.27
CA ASN A 747 33.67 -3.21 27.46
C ASN A 747 33.88 -2.95 28.95
N THR A 748 35.11 -2.57 29.32
CA THR A 748 35.54 -2.51 30.71
C THR A 748 36.13 -1.15 31.07
N VAL A 749 35.72 -0.61 32.21
CA VAL A 749 36.50 0.39 32.94
C VAL A 749 37.19 -0.32 34.10
N ALA A 750 38.52 -0.22 34.22
CA ALA A 750 39.27 -0.86 35.30
C ALA A 750 40.30 0.10 35.91
N GLY A 751 39.89 0.77 36.98
CA GLY A 751 40.59 1.95 37.53
C GLY A 751 40.76 1.96 39.04
N GLN A 752 41.75 2.68 39.54
CA GLN A 752 42.09 2.66 40.98
C GLN A 752 41.07 3.38 41.87
N ASP A 753 40.58 4.57 41.52
CA ASP A 753 39.69 5.36 42.38
C ASP A 753 38.23 5.35 41.89
N SER A 754 37.87 6.23 40.95
CA SER A 754 36.47 6.41 40.53
C SER A 754 36.27 6.02 39.07
N VAL A 755 35.35 5.09 38.82
CA VAL A 755 35.11 4.48 37.52
C VAL A 755 33.63 4.59 37.14
N ARG A 756 33.34 4.97 35.88
CA ARG A 756 31.96 5.20 35.44
C ARG A 756 31.71 4.75 34.00
N GLY A 757 30.62 4.02 33.77
CA GLY A 757 30.20 3.63 32.43
C GLY A 757 31.10 2.56 31.82
N GLY A 758 30.90 1.29 32.19
CA GLY A 758 31.63 0.16 31.60
C GLY A 758 31.46 0.13 30.07
N GLY A 759 30.22 0.14 29.61
CA GLY A 759 29.84 0.35 28.21
C GLY A 759 29.98 1.83 27.82
N ILE A 760 29.05 2.67 28.31
CA ILE A 760 28.95 4.09 27.94
C ILE A 760 29.02 5.00 29.17
N ASN A 761 29.85 6.06 29.10
CA ASN A 761 29.77 7.19 30.01
C ASN A 761 29.24 8.42 29.25
N ASN A 762 28.09 8.96 29.67
CA ASN A 762 27.46 10.11 29.05
C ASN A 762 27.46 11.35 29.95
N SER A 763 27.94 12.44 29.38
CA SER A 763 27.85 13.80 29.92
C SER A 763 27.14 14.79 28.96
N GLY A 764 26.81 14.35 27.74
CA GLY A 764 26.07 15.12 26.73
C GLY A 764 24.67 14.53 26.47
N THR A 765 24.25 14.48 25.21
CA THR A 765 22.98 13.86 24.80
C THR A 765 23.24 12.44 24.30
N LEU A 766 22.49 11.46 24.81
CA LEU A 766 22.58 10.06 24.42
C LEU A 766 21.20 9.50 24.05
N THR A 767 21.06 9.02 22.81
CA THR A 767 19.86 8.32 22.31
C THR A 767 20.23 6.90 21.88
N LEU A 768 19.43 5.91 22.27
CA LEU A 768 19.54 4.52 21.80
C LEU A 768 18.18 4.06 21.27
N ASN A 769 18.19 3.44 20.10
CA ASN A 769 17.06 2.77 19.47
C ASN A 769 17.49 1.36 19.06
N GLN A 770 16.74 0.33 19.46
CA GLN A 770 17.00 -1.07 19.06
C GLN A 770 18.40 -1.59 19.44
N CYS A 771 18.93 -1.20 20.60
CA CYS A 771 20.31 -1.53 20.99
C CYS A 771 20.42 -2.56 22.12
N THR A 772 21.42 -3.43 22.03
CA THR A 772 21.74 -4.43 23.08
C THR A 772 23.04 -4.05 23.82
N LEU A 773 23.00 -4.03 25.15
CA LEU A 773 24.15 -3.73 26.01
C LEU A 773 24.38 -4.90 26.97
N SER A 774 25.48 -5.64 26.78
CA SER A 774 25.70 -6.91 27.48
C SER A 774 27.11 -7.11 28.03
N GLY A 775 27.22 -7.59 29.28
CA GLY A 775 28.50 -8.00 29.88
C GLY A 775 29.53 -6.88 30.11
N ASN A 776 29.17 -5.61 29.98
CA ASN A 776 30.08 -4.49 30.23
C ASN A 776 30.34 -4.32 31.73
N ALA A 777 31.53 -3.83 32.12
CA ALA A 777 31.97 -3.83 33.51
C ALA A 777 32.60 -2.49 33.96
N ALA A 778 32.24 -2.01 35.14
CA ALA A 778 32.89 -0.89 35.83
C ALA A 778 33.56 -1.38 37.13
N ASN A 779 34.88 -1.58 37.07
CA ASN A 779 35.69 -2.25 38.08
C ASN A 779 36.63 -1.27 38.80
N GLY A 780 36.27 -0.87 40.02
CA GLY A 780 37.07 0.01 40.88
C GLY A 780 38.03 -0.76 41.78
N GLY A 781 39.28 -0.30 41.89
CA GLY A 781 40.34 -0.96 42.66
C GLY A 781 40.48 -0.53 44.13
N GLY A 782 39.94 0.63 44.50
CA GLY A 782 40.26 1.32 45.75
C GLY A 782 39.05 1.82 46.55
N SER A 783 39.06 3.10 46.93
CA SER A 783 38.06 3.72 47.82
C SER A 783 37.10 4.72 47.15
N GLY A 784 37.21 4.91 45.84
CA GLY A 784 36.30 5.77 45.08
C GLY A 784 34.97 5.10 44.73
N SER A 785 34.20 5.72 43.84
CA SER A 785 32.88 5.21 43.45
C SER A 785 32.94 4.52 42.09
N ALA A 786 32.34 3.33 42.01
CA ALA A 786 32.14 2.60 40.76
C ALA A 786 30.66 2.62 40.41
N THR A 787 30.28 3.13 39.22
CA THR A 787 28.86 3.21 38.82
C THR A 787 28.60 3.01 37.33
N GLY A 788 27.40 2.54 36.98
CA GLY A 788 26.96 2.36 35.59
C GLY A 788 27.77 1.31 34.84
N GLY A 789 27.49 0.02 35.06
CA GLY A 789 28.18 -1.07 34.36
C GLY A 789 27.88 -1.05 32.85
N ALA A 790 26.61 -0.92 32.46
CA ALA A 790 26.24 -0.65 31.07
C ALA A 790 26.39 0.84 30.73
N ILE A 791 25.66 1.71 31.45
CA ILE A 791 25.63 3.16 31.19
C ILE A 791 25.70 3.95 32.50
N HIS A 792 26.57 4.97 32.55
CA HIS A 792 26.42 6.09 33.48
C HIS A 792 26.01 7.34 32.68
N SER A 793 24.90 7.99 33.03
CA SER A 793 24.47 9.24 32.40
C SER A 793 24.27 10.35 33.44
N SER A 794 25.03 11.43 33.32
CA SER A 794 24.88 12.64 34.14
C SER A 794 24.07 13.76 33.44
N ASN A 795 23.47 13.45 32.29
CA ASN A 795 22.73 14.37 31.42
C ASN A 795 21.66 13.55 30.65
N SER A 796 21.15 14.04 29.53
CA SER A 796 20.02 13.43 28.80
C SER A 796 20.31 12.01 28.29
N LEU A 797 19.41 11.08 28.59
CA LEU A 797 19.36 9.71 28.07
C LEU A 797 17.95 9.39 27.55
N VAL A 798 17.84 8.96 26.29
CA VAL A 798 16.62 8.35 25.74
C VAL A 798 16.95 6.93 25.28
N MET A 799 16.19 5.96 25.76
CA MET A 799 16.29 4.56 25.35
C MET A 799 14.94 4.07 24.83
N THR A 800 14.93 3.58 23.60
CA THR A 800 13.76 3.03 22.93
C THR A 800 14.12 1.62 22.45
N HIS A 801 13.31 0.62 22.81
CA HIS A 801 13.49 -0.77 22.38
C HIS A 801 14.92 -1.27 22.67
N CYS A 802 15.39 -1.17 23.91
CA CYS A 802 16.77 -1.53 24.26
C CYS A 802 16.82 -2.66 25.30
N THR A 803 17.82 -3.54 25.17
CA THR A 803 18.06 -4.67 26.09
C THR A 803 19.36 -4.45 26.86
N VAL A 804 19.31 -4.44 28.20
CA VAL A 804 20.46 -4.26 29.09
C VAL A 804 20.55 -5.42 30.08
N SER A 805 21.48 -6.35 29.86
CA SER A 805 21.63 -7.58 30.67
C SER A 805 23.08 -7.95 30.96
N GLY A 806 23.34 -8.62 32.08
CA GLY A 806 24.66 -9.16 32.43
C GLY A 806 25.78 -8.14 32.70
N ASN A 807 25.49 -6.83 32.70
CA ASN A 807 26.48 -5.79 32.96
C ASN A 807 26.78 -5.68 34.46
N SER A 808 27.96 -5.17 34.84
CA SER A 808 28.44 -5.28 36.22
C SER A 808 29.19 -4.06 36.76
N VAL A 809 29.10 -3.87 38.09
CA VAL A 809 29.86 -2.89 38.87
C VAL A 809 30.54 -3.63 40.02
N THR A 810 31.87 -3.64 40.04
CA THR A 810 32.65 -4.22 41.14
C THR A 810 33.58 -3.19 41.76
N ALA A 811 33.68 -3.17 43.09
CA ALA A 811 34.70 -2.39 43.82
C ALA A 811 34.83 -2.93 45.25
N PRO A 812 36.00 -2.83 45.91
CA PRO A 812 36.17 -3.32 47.29
C PRO A 812 35.47 -2.40 48.31
N SER A 813 35.51 -1.07 48.10
CA SER A 813 34.89 -0.10 49.00
C SER A 813 34.46 1.17 48.25
N GLY A 814 33.39 1.81 48.71
CA GLY A 814 32.85 3.05 48.12
C GLY A 814 31.43 2.89 47.58
N GLY A 815 30.97 3.91 46.85
CA GLY A 815 29.68 3.89 46.16
C GLY A 815 29.68 2.87 45.04
N ARG A 816 28.64 2.03 44.98
CA ARG A 816 28.51 0.91 44.04
C ARG A 816 27.06 0.86 43.58
N PHE A 817 26.76 1.48 42.44
CA PHE A 817 25.40 1.80 42.00
C PHE A 817 25.21 1.55 40.51
N GLY A 818 24.08 0.97 40.11
CA GLY A 818 23.72 0.81 38.69
C GLY A 818 24.61 -0.19 37.95
N GLY A 819 24.38 -1.49 38.13
CA GLY A 819 25.02 -2.53 37.31
C GLY A 819 24.63 -2.39 35.84
N GLY A 820 23.35 -2.16 35.57
CA GLY A 820 22.85 -1.68 34.28
C GLY A 820 23.09 -0.17 34.13
N LEU A 821 22.16 0.62 34.66
CA LEU A 821 22.11 2.08 34.48
C LEU A 821 22.37 2.84 35.79
N ASP A 822 23.18 3.90 35.72
CA ASP A 822 23.34 4.90 36.79
C ASP A 822 23.04 6.31 36.25
N LEU A 823 21.98 6.93 36.78
CA LEU A 823 21.30 8.06 36.16
C LEU A 823 21.23 9.25 37.12
N SER A 824 21.98 10.31 36.83
CA SER A 824 21.91 11.59 37.56
C SER A 824 21.47 12.77 36.68
N GLY A 825 21.06 12.50 35.43
CA GLY A 825 20.41 13.43 34.51
C GLY A 825 18.97 13.00 34.20
N SER A 826 18.33 13.67 33.23
CA SER A 826 17.02 13.28 32.72
C SER A 826 17.11 12.00 31.88
N ALA A 827 16.29 11.00 32.19
CA ALA A 827 16.27 9.73 31.45
C ALA A 827 14.84 9.28 31.11
N GLN A 828 14.64 8.71 29.93
CA GLN A 828 13.40 8.07 29.51
C GLN A 828 13.66 6.69 28.89
N LEU A 829 12.89 5.68 29.30
CA LEU A 829 12.91 4.32 28.76
C LEU A 829 11.55 3.99 28.11
N VAL A 830 11.59 3.40 26.92
CA VAL A 830 10.42 3.01 26.12
C VAL A 830 10.55 1.60 25.57
N ASN A 831 9.60 0.70 25.86
CA ASN A 831 9.64 -0.72 25.46
C ASN A 831 11.01 -1.41 25.75
N CYS A 832 11.69 -1.09 26.86
CA CYS A 832 13.04 -1.59 27.19
C CYS A 832 13.04 -2.75 28.22
N ILE A 833 14.14 -3.49 28.24
CA ILE A 833 14.49 -4.47 29.29
C ILE A 833 15.77 -4.01 30.01
N VAL A 834 15.75 -3.95 31.35
CA VAL A 834 16.94 -3.78 32.21
C VAL A 834 16.90 -4.81 33.33
N LEU A 835 17.56 -5.96 33.12
CA LEU A 835 17.47 -7.12 34.00
C LEU A 835 18.75 -7.96 33.96
N GLY A 836 19.12 -8.58 35.08
CA GLY A 836 20.23 -9.52 35.16
C GLY A 836 21.60 -8.85 35.31
N ASN A 837 21.62 -7.55 35.64
CA ASN A 837 22.85 -6.81 35.88
C ASN A 837 23.27 -6.91 37.36
N ASN A 838 24.54 -6.60 37.66
CA ASN A 838 25.14 -6.90 38.98
C ASN A 838 25.82 -5.67 39.61
N ALA A 839 25.29 -5.19 40.74
CA ALA A 839 25.94 -4.22 41.61
C ALA A 839 25.54 -4.42 43.07
N VAL A 840 26.37 -3.95 44.01
CA VAL A 840 26.13 -4.09 45.47
C VAL A 840 24.90 -3.28 45.93
N ASN A 841 24.58 -2.16 45.28
CA ASN A 841 23.32 -1.44 45.47
C ASN A 841 22.73 -1.16 44.09
N PHE A 842 21.40 -1.22 43.96
CA PHE A 842 20.66 -0.91 42.73
C PHE A 842 21.26 -1.59 41.47
N PRO A 843 21.23 -2.94 41.40
CA PRO A 843 21.84 -3.71 40.31
C PRO A 843 21.35 -3.32 38.92
N GLU A 844 20.06 -3.04 38.75
CA GLU A 844 19.50 -2.71 37.43
C GLU A 844 19.55 -1.20 37.14
N ILE A 845 18.87 -0.37 37.95
CA ILE A 845 18.81 1.09 37.76
C ILE A 845 19.04 1.82 39.08
N SER A 846 20.08 2.67 39.09
CA SER A 846 20.30 3.75 40.05
C SER A 846 19.79 5.07 39.44
N GLY A 847 18.97 5.82 40.19
CA GLY A 847 18.30 7.03 39.71
C GLY A 847 16.80 6.81 39.42
N SER A 848 16.19 7.74 38.66
CA SER A 848 14.72 7.79 38.48
C SER A 848 14.32 8.20 37.06
N PRO A 849 14.31 7.27 36.09
CA PRO A 849 13.87 7.53 34.72
C PRO A 849 12.33 7.64 34.62
N THR A 850 11.87 8.34 33.59
CA THR A 850 10.50 8.22 33.09
C THR A 850 10.34 6.88 32.36
N LEU A 851 9.33 6.09 32.72
CA LEU A 851 9.01 4.82 32.07
C LEU A 851 7.69 4.95 31.29
N THR A 852 7.68 4.56 30.02
CA THR A 852 6.50 4.55 29.15
C THR A 852 6.52 3.31 28.27
N GLY A 853 5.39 2.62 28.05
CA GLY A 853 5.34 1.41 27.20
C GLY A 853 6.08 0.20 27.80
N GLY A 854 5.37 -0.60 28.59
CA GLY A 854 5.72 -1.99 28.96
C GLY A 854 7.01 -2.31 29.74
N ASN A 855 7.98 -1.38 29.86
CA ASN A 855 9.36 -1.66 30.30
C ASN A 855 9.51 -2.65 31.47
N ILE A 856 10.39 -3.65 31.30
CA ILE A 856 10.79 -4.58 32.35
C ILE A 856 12.07 -4.08 33.03
N VAL A 857 12.01 -3.87 34.34
CA VAL A 857 13.16 -3.52 35.19
C VAL A 857 13.18 -4.40 36.43
N GLY A 858 14.32 -5.03 36.71
CA GLY A 858 14.46 -5.90 37.89
C GLY A 858 14.72 -5.16 39.21
N GLY A 859 14.43 -5.84 40.32
CA GLY A 859 14.81 -5.41 41.67
C GLY A 859 14.11 -4.15 42.19
N THR A 860 14.67 -3.56 43.25
CA THR A 860 14.16 -2.31 43.85
C THR A 860 14.84 -1.09 43.24
N VAL A 861 14.12 -0.39 42.36
CA VAL A 861 14.46 0.98 41.92
C VAL A 861 14.34 1.94 43.10
N SER A 862 15.25 2.91 43.22
CA SER A 862 15.27 3.88 44.32
C SER A 862 15.01 5.31 43.85
N VAL A 863 13.83 5.83 44.17
CA VAL A 863 13.48 7.26 44.07
C VAL A 863 14.05 8.04 45.26
N ASP A 864 15.28 8.51 45.14
CA ASP A 864 15.93 9.31 46.19
C ASP A 864 15.47 10.78 46.13
N GLY A 865 14.68 11.22 47.12
CA GLY A 865 14.25 12.62 47.22
C GLY A 865 12.91 12.93 47.91
N ALA A 866 12.05 11.94 48.20
CA ALA A 866 10.74 12.18 48.81
C ALA A 866 10.68 11.82 50.32
N PRO A 867 10.24 12.73 51.21
CA PRO A 867 9.95 12.39 52.60
C PRO A 867 8.69 11.53 52.71
N THR A 868 8.49 10.89 53.87
CA THR A 868 7.36 9.99 54.18
C THR A 868 5.98 10.57 53.85
N GLY A 869 5.42 10.25 52.68
CA GLY A 869 4.13 10.78 52.25
C GLY A 869 3.69 10.34 50.86
N THR A 870 3.10 9.14 50.76
CA THR A 870 2.17 8.67 49.72
C THR A 870 2.11 9.43 48.39
N THR A 871 2.84 8.95 47.38
CA THR A 871 2.42 9.01 45.98
C THR A 871 2.24 7.58 45.46
N THR A 872 1.23 7.35 44.63
CA THR A 872 0.76 6.00 44.27
C THR A 872 1.45 5.48 43.01
N ALA A 873 2.28 4.44 43.16
CA ALA A 873 2.92 3.72 42.06
C ALA A 873 1.94 2.78 41.32
N THR A 874 0.85 3.33 40.78
CA THR A 874 -0.25 2.57 40.16
C THR A 874 -0.07 2.35 38.66
N GLU A 875 1.16 2.03 38.22
CA GLU A 875 1.42 1.53 36.85
C GLU A 875 2.71 0.70 36.75
N VAL A 876 3.18 0.17 37.89
CA VAL A 876 4.32 -0.76 37.91
C VAL A 876 3.80 -2.19 37.74
N PHE A 877 4.16 -2.85 36.65
CA PHE A 877 3.97 -4.30 36.46
C PHE A 877 4.97 -5.10 37.34
N ALA A 878 4.84 -4.93 38.65
CA ALA A 878 5.60 -5.66 39.66
C ALA A 878 5.08 -7.10 39.82
N SER A 879 5.14 -7.89 38.76
CA SER A 879 5.36 -9.33 38.95
C SER A 879 6.77 -9.49 39.51
N VAL A 880 6.89 -9.72 40.81
CA VAL A 880 8.19 -9.83 41.48
C VAL A 880 8.82 -11.16 41.09
N VAL A 881 9.64 -11.16 40.04
CA VAL A 881 10.46 -12.31 39.62
C VAL A 881 11.64 -12.49 40.59
N ASN A 882 11.32 -12.86 41.83
CA ASN A 882 12.29 -13.45 42.74
C ASN A 882 12.66 -14.84 42.21
N ASN A 883 13.82 -14.93 41.56
CA ASN A 883 14.43 -16.12 40.94
C ASN A 883 13.69 -16.74 39.74
N GLY A 884 14.29 -16.60 38.55
CA GLY A 884 14.25 -17.65 37.52
C GLY A 884 13.11 -17.65 36.49
N GLY A 885 12.34 -16.57 36.36
CA GLY A 885 11.23 -16.48 35.40
C GLY A 885 11.53 -15.76 34.07
N VAL A 886 12.66 -15.04 33.97
CA VAL A 886 13.07 -14.29 32.78
C VAL A 886 14.58 -14.41 32.63
N ASP A 887 15.03 -15.41 31.88
CA ASP A 887 16.42 -15.51 31.47
C ASP A 887 16.56 -14.72 30.15
N ALA A 888 17.03 -13.47 30.26
CA ALA A 888 17.44 -12.70 29.10
C ALA A 888 18.79 -13.28 28.65
N GLY A 889 18.74 -14.14 27.63
CA GLY A 889 19.78 -15.12 27.31
C GLY A 889 21.17 -14.57 27.00
N VAL A 890 22.08 -15.50 26.68
CA VAL A 890 23.46 -15.15 26.31
C VAL A 890 23.45 -14.35 25.00
N LEU A 891 24.29 -13.32 24.91
CA LEU A 891 24.52 -12.56 23.69
C LEU A 891 25.02 -13.50 22.59
N ALA A 892 24.27 -13.60 21.49
CA ALA A 892 24.55 -14.53 20.40
C ALA A 892 24.24 -13.91 19.02
N ASP A 893 24.68 -14.58 17.97
CA ASP A 893 24.25 -14.26 16.61
C ASP A 893 22.83 -14.83 16.39
N HIS A 894 21.97 -13.99 15.84
CA HIS A 894 20.57 -14.30 15.53
C HIS A 894 20.19 -13.87 14.09
N GLY A 895 21.18 -13.74 13.20
CA GLY A 895 21.00 -13.45 11.77
C GLY A 895 20.95 -11.97 11.39
N GLY A 896 21.42 -11.07 12.28
CA GLY A 896 21.46 -9.62 12.06
C GLY A 896 22.88 -9.08 11.90
N PRO A 897 23.06 -7.78 11.59
CA PRO A 897 24.38 -7.14 11.48
C PRO A 897 25.09 -7.02 12.84
N THR A 898 24.38 -7.24 13.95
CA THR A 898 24.94 -7.28 15.30
C THR A 898 24.35 -8.41 16.13
N GLN A 899 25.15 -8.96 17.04
CA GLN A 899 24.69 -9.96 18.01
C GLN A 899 23.64 -9.35 18.95
N THR A 900 22.58 -10.10 19.26
CA THR A 900 21.48 -9.66 20.12
C THR A 900 21.27 -10.64 21.28
N ILE A 901 20.24 -10.41 22.10
CA ILE A 901 19.80 -11.35 23.13
C ILE A 901 18.36 -11.78 22.78
N ALA A 902 18.18 -13.04 22.40
CA ALA A 902 16.86 -13.62 22.21
C ALA A 902 16.08 -13.77 23.53
N LEU A 903 14.76 -13.75 23.43
CA LEU A 903 13.85 -13.97 24.55
C LEU A 903 13.53 -15.47 24.67
N ALA A 904 13.69 -16.02 25.88
CA ALA A 904 13.32 -17.42 26.14
C ALA A 904 11.81 -17.65 25.97
N ALA A 905 11.41 -18.85 25.51
CA ALA A 905 10.02 -19.19 25.30
C ALA A 905 9.17 -19.05 26.58
N GLY A 906 8.05 -18.31 26.49
CA GLY A 906 7.21 -17.98 27.63
C GLY A 906 7.73 -16.82 28.50
N SER A 907 8.78 -16.11 28.07
CA SER A 907 9.22 -14.85 28.69
C SER A 907 8.10 -13.80 28.71
N PRO A 908 7.89 -13.08 29.83
CA PRO A 908 6.91 -12.00 29.93
C PRO A 908 7.32 -10.72 29.18
N ALA A 909 8.43 -10.75 28.43
CA ALA A 909 8.83 -9.71 27.49
C ALA A 909 8.22 -9.89 26.09
N LEU A 910 7.71 -11.09 25.80
CA LEU A 910 7.07 -11.45 24.52
C LEU A 910 5.67 -10.82 24.43
N ASP A 911 5.31 -10.30 23.26
CA ASP A 911 4.01 -9.66 22.98
C ASP A 911 3.62 -8.56 24.02
N ALA A 912 4.62 -7.90 24.66
CA ALA A 912 4.43 -7.11 25.88
C ALA A 912 4.72 -5.60 25.74
N GLY A 913 5.20 -5.16 24.59
CA GLY A 913 5.49 -3.75 24.29
C GLY A 913 4.30 -2.98 23.72
N SER A 914 4.46 -1.66 23.62
CA SER A 914 3.44 -0.78 23.02
C SER A 914 3.73 -0.51 21.54
N ASN A 915 2.90 -1.02 20.63
CA ASN A 915 3.01 -0.76 19.18
C ASN A 915 2.91 0.74 18.85
N ALA A 916 2.08 1.49 19.59
CA ALA A 916 1.94 2.94 19.42
C ALA A 916 3.21 3.72 19.84
N LEU A 917 4.15 3.05 20.51
CA LEU A 917 5.48 3.56 20.86
C LEU A 917 6.60 2.73 20.18
N ALA A 918 6.27 1.88 19.20
CA ALA A 918 7.22 1.21 18.32
C ALA A 918 7.70 2.17 17.23
N LEU A 919 8.37 3.24 17.63
CA LEU A 919 8.81 4.32 16.75
C LEU A 919 10.34 4.43 16.67
N ASP A 920 10.83 4.89 15.52
CA ASP A 920 12.23 5.27 15.30
C ASP A 920 12.56 6.62 15.96
N ILE A 921 13.79 7.10 15.74
CA ILE A 921 14.26 8.37 16.30
C ILE A 921 13.54 9.61 15.72
N ASP A 922 12.97 9.48 14.51
CA ASP A 922 12.22 10.53 13.80
C ASP A 922 10.69 10.40 13.99
N SER A 923 10.27 9.47 14.87
CA SER A 923 8.89 9.16 15.23
C SER A 923 8.04 8.43 14.16
N ASN A 924 8.68 7.77 13.18
CA ASN A 924 7.99 6.87 12.25
C ASN A 924 7.82 5.47 12.86
N PRO A 925 6.79 4.68 12.46
CA PRO A 925 6.68 3.28 12.89
C PRO A 925 7.88 2.42 12.49
N LEU A 926 8.47 1.71 13.45
CA LEU A 926 9.52 0.74 13.20
C LEU A 926 8.96 -0.45 12.42
N THR A 927 9.56 -0.72 11.26
CA THR A 927 9.21 -1.88 10.42
C THR A 927 10.03 -3.12 10.76
N THR A 928 11.29 -2.94 11.19
CA THR A 928 12.27 -4.02 11.43
C THR A 928 12.89 -3.95 12.83
N ASP A 929 13.39 -5.07 13.36
CA ASP A 929 14.05 -5.15 14.68
C ASP A 929 15.57 -4.87 14.64
N GLN A 930 16.32 -5.16 15.72
CA GLN A 930 17.79 -5.01 15.75
C GLN A 930 18.52 -5.76 14.63
N ARG A 931 17.94 -6.83 14.05
CA ARG A 931 18.54 -7.55 12.91
C ARG A 931 18.35 -6.82 11.57
N GLY A 932 17.49 -5.81 11.52
CA GLY A 932 17.29 -4.98 10.33
C GLY A 932 16.45 -5.66 9.25
N SER A 933 16.79 -5.41 7.98
CA SER A 933 15.96 -5.80 6.83
C SER A 933 15.66 -7.30 6.80
N GLY A 934 14.39 -7.65 6.61
CA GLY A 934 13.88 -9.04 6.63
C GLY A 934 13.28 -9.48 7.97
N PHE A 935 13.59 -8.80 9.08
CA PHE A 935 13.15 -9.20 10.42
C PHE A 935 12.13 -8.18 10.98
N PRO A 936 10.82 -8.48 10.98
CA PRO A 936 9.77 -7.51 11.32
C PRO A 936 9.82 -7.09 12.79
N ARG A 937 9.36 -5.86 13.10
CA ARG A 937 9.28 -5.32 14.49
C ARG A 937 7.92 -5.46 15.17
N VAL A 938 6.96 -6.09 14.51
CA VAL A 938 5.65 -6.40 15.11
C VAL A 938 5.23 -7.78 14.62
N VAL A 939 5.56 -8.79 15.40
CA VAL A 939 5.13 -10.18 15.19
C VAL A 939 3.80 -10.40 15.94
N ASN A 940 2.96 -11.33 15.50
CA ASN A 940 1.65 -11.67 16.10
C ASN A 940 0.63 -10.51 16.32
N GLY A 941 0.98 -9.29 15.92
CA GLY A 941 0.22 -8.07 16.18
C GLY A 941 0.66 -7.27 17.42
N VAL A 942 1.69 -7.67 18.17
CA VAL A 942 2.23 -6.91 19.31
C VAL A 942 3.76 -6.94 19.34
N VAL A 943 4.39 -5.78 19.57
CA VAL A 943 5.85 -5.62 19.65
C VAL A 943 6.42 -6.21 20.94
N ASP A 944 7.59 -6.85 20.87
CA ASP A 944 8.33 -7.32 22.05
C ASP A 944 8.96 -6.18 22.85
N LEU A 945 9.34 -6.47 24.09
CA LEU A 945 10.21 -5.60 24.89
C LEU A 945 11.69 -5.88 24.59
N GLY A 946 12.49 -4.82 24.49
CA GLY A 946 13.91 -4.90 24.14
C GLY A 946 14.20 -4.66 22.67
N ALA A 947 15.42 -4.97 22.24
CA ALA A 947 15.94 -4.61 20.92
C ALA A 947 15.57 -5.57 19.78
N PHE A 948 15.40 -6.84 20.13
CA PHE A 948 15.07 -7.95 19.23
C PHE A 948 13.58 -8.29 19.35
N GLU A 949 12.97 -8.65 18.22
CA GLU A 949 11.62 -9.15 18.10
C GLU A 949 11.68 -10.67 17.95
N SER A 950 11.35 -11.39 19.01
CA SER A 950 11.44 -12.83 19.04
C SER A 950 10.22 -13.43 18.35
N GLU A 951 10.37 -13.89 17.11
CA GLU A 951 9.35 -14.71 16.47
C GLU A 951 9.14 -15.99 17.28
N LEU A 952 8.14 -15.99 18.18
CA LEU A 952 7.78 -17.17 18.96
C LEU A 952 6.95 -18.14 18.13
N ILE A 953 7.49 -18.52 16.98
CA ILE A 953 7.06 -19.70 16.24
C ILE A 953 7.24 -20.88 17.20
N PRO A 954 6.18 -21.66 17.50
CA PRO A 954 6.41 -22.96 18.08
C PRO A 954 7.18 -23.76 17.01
N VAL A 955 8.47 -24.01 17.24
CA VAL A 955 9.30 -24.78 16.30
C VAL A 955 9.04 -26.28 16.52
N PRO A 956 8.97 -27.11 15.45
CA PRO A 956 9.28 -28.52 15.59
C PRO A 956 10.76 -28.67 15.97
N GLU A 957 11.18 -29.81 16.48
CA GLU A 957 12.63 -30.12 16.53
C GLU A 957 12.83 -31.60 16.30
N ILE A 958 13.62 -31.98 15.30
CA ILE A 958 13.85 -33.39 14.93
C ILE A 958 15.02 -34.01 15.71
N ALA A 959 14.84 -35.25 16.19
CA ALA A 959 15.96 -36.04 16.72
C ALA A 959 15.84 -37.50 16.28
N VAL A 960 16.85 -38.00 15.56
CA VAL A 960 16.85 -39.35 15.00
C VAL A 960 17.69 -40.31 15.85
N SER A 961 17.21 -41.53 16.02
CA SER A 961 17.92 -42.59 16.75
C SER A 961 17.78 -43.95 16.05
N GLY A 962 18.84 -44.75 16.09
CA GLY A 962 18.84 -46.12 15.61
C GLY A 962 19.37 -47.05 16.69
N ASN A 963 18.78 -48.25 16.82
CA ASN A 963 19.01 -49.17 17.95
C ASN A 963 18.65 -48.60 19.36
N GLY A 964 18.11 -47.38 19.45
CA GLY A 964 17.99 -46.63 20.71
C GLY A 964 19.26 -45.87 21.12
N THR A 965 20.18 -45.65 20.18
CA THR A 965 21.30 -44.71 20.27
C THR A 965 20.97 -43.50 19.38
N ASP A 966 21.23 -42.29 19.86
CA ASP A 966 20.98 -41.06 19.11
C ASP A 966 22.02 -40.89 17.99
N ILE A 967 21.57 -40.40 16.84
CA ILE A 967 22.38 -40.14 15.64
C ILE A 967 22.40 -38.62 15.43
N ALA A 968 23.55 -38.03 15.13
CA ALA A 968 23.66 -36.60 14.88
C ALA A 968 23.22 -36.22 13.45
N ASN A 969 22.68 -35.02 13.27
CA ASN A 969 22.49 -34.47 11.94
C ASN A 969 23.85 -34.22 11.25
N GLY A 970 23.95 -34.60 9.99
CA GLY A 970 25.19 -34.56 9.22
C GLY A 970 26.21 -35.64 9.59
N ASP A 971 25.85 -36.68 10.38
CA ASP A 971 26.79 -37.73 10.76
C ASP A 971 27.35 -38.44 9.51
N ALA A 972 28.68 -38.42 9.37
CA ALA A 972 29.41 -38.97 8.23
C ALA A 972 30.08 -40.32 8.54
N THR A 973 29.83 -40.92 9.71
CA THR A 973 30.61 -42.03 10.29
C THR A 973 29.74 -43.20 10.75
N PRO A 974 29.36 -44.12 9.84
CA PRO A 974 28.49 -45.25 10.20
C PRO A 974 29.07 -46.18 11.28
N ASP A 975 28.26 -46.48 12.31
CA ASP A 975 28.55 -47.45 13.37
C ASP A 975 27.56 -48.64 13.34
N SER A 976 28.05 -49.78 13.81
CA SER A 976 27.25 -50.92 14.23
C SER A 976 26.31 -50.64 15.42
N ALA A 977 26.68 -49.71 16.31
CA ALA A 977 26.00 -49.45 17.58
C ALA A 977 24.66 -48.72 17.45
N ASP A 978 24.60 -47.74 16.55
CA ASP A 978 23.43 -46.91 16.23
C ASP A 978 22.64 -47.43 15.02
N HIS A 979 23.00 -48.60 14.49
CA HIS A 979 22.38 -49.23 13.32
C HIS A 979 22.64 -48.55 11.95
N THR A 980 23.58 -47.61 11.82
CA THR A 980 23.92 -47.03 10.51
C THR A 980 24.81 -47.93 9.63
N ASP A 981 25.60 -48.84 10.21
CA ASP A 981 26.30 -49.92 9.50
C ASP A 981 25.46 -51.22 9.43
N PHE A 982 25.21 -51.73 8.23
CA PHE A 982 24.46 -52.95 7.93
C PHE A 982 25.34 -54.22 7.90
N GLY A 983 26.66 -54.09 7.98
CA GLY A 983 27.61 -55.19 7.96
C GLY A 983 27.77 -55.86 6.59
N SER A 984 28.33 -57.07 6.57
CA SER A 984 28.57 -57.83 5.32
C SER A 984 27.52 -58.92 5.09
N THR A 985 26.91 -58.95 3.90
CA THR A 985 25.81 -59.88 3.58
C THR A 985 25.71 -60.18 2.08
N ALA A 986 25.15 -61.34 1.73
CA ALA A 986 24.72 -61.72 0.37
C ALA A 986 23.19 -61.67 0.21
N ILE A 987 22.46 -61.22 1.24
CA ILE A 987 20.99 -61.18 1.29
C ILE A 987 20.51 -59.89 1.95
N THR A 988 19.27 -59.51 1.65
CA THR A 988 18.57 -58.34 2.19
C THR A 988 18.63 -58.23 3.72
N VAL A 989 18.99 -57.05 4.25
CA VAL A 989 19.01 -56.74 5.69
C VAL A 989 18.17 -55.49 5.96
N VAL A 990 17.25 -55.56 6.92
CA VAL A 990 16.37 -54.44 7.31
C VAL A 990 16.74 -53.95 8.71
N ARG A 991 16.86 -52.62 8.87
CA ARG A 991 17.07 -51.93 10.15
C ARG A 991 15.97 -50.89 10.38
N THR A 992 15.68 -50.57 11.64
CA THR A 992 14.63 -49.64 12.07
C THR A 992 15.24 -48.43 12.77
N PHE A 993 14.74 -47.24 12.44
CA PHE A 993 15.12 -45.95 12.99
C PHE A 993 13.88 -45.23 13.54
N THR A 994 14.09 -44.38 14.55
CA THR A 994 13.05 -43.62 15.25
C THR A 994 13.29 -42.13 15.05
N ILE A 995 12.26 -41.40 14.64
CA ILE A 995 12.23 -39.94 14.56
C ILE A 995 11.44 -39.45 15.78
N ASN A 996 12.08 -38.73 16.68
CA ASN A 996 11.45 -38.04 17.81
C ASN A 996 11.21 -36.58 17.45
N ASN A 997 10.15 -35.97 18.00
CA ASN A 997 9.95 -34.53 17.98
C ASN A 997 10.21 -33.95 19.39
N SER A 998 11.36 -33.30 19.56
CA SER A 998 11.76 -32.61 20.79
C SER A 998 11.03 -31.28 20.98
N GLY A 999 10.57 -30.69 19.87
CA GLY A 999 10.08 -29.32 19.79
C GLY A 999 8.66 -29.10 20.29
N SER A 1000 8.16 -27.89 20.06
CA SER A 1000 6.89 -27.37 20.58
C SER A 1000 5.74 -27.37 19.55
N ALA A 1001 6.03 -27.39 18.24
CA ALA A 1001 5.06 -27.62 17.17
C ALA A 1001 5.08 -29.05 16.62
N PRO A 1002 4.11 -29.42 15.77
CA PRO A 1002 4.16 -30.67 15.02
C PRO A 1002 5.30 -30.68 13.98
N LEU A 1003 6.08 -31.76 14.00
CA LEU A 1003 7.12 -32.07 13.02
C LEU A 1003 6.47 -32.81 11.84
N GLU A 1004 6.34 -32.14 10.71
CA GLU A 1004 5.84 -32.68 9.44
C GLU A 1004 7.01 -33.34 8.69
N VAL A 1005 6.91 -34.63 8.39
CA VAL A 1005 7.96 -35.37 7.64
C VAL A 1005 7.50 -35.61 6.21
N SER A 1006 8.03 -34.83 5.27
CA SER A 1006 7.56 -34.78 3.87
C SER A 1006 8.07 -35.94 3.01
N THR A 1007 9.36 -36.27 3.10
CA THR A 1007 9.97 -37.42 2.42
C THR A 1007 11.15 -37.96 3.22
N ILE A 1008 11.40 -39.27 3.09
CA ILE A 1008 12.61 -39.93 3.57
C ILE A 1008 13.21 -40.67 2.38
N THR A 1009 14.48 -40.43 2.09
CA THR A 1009 15.19 -41.02 0.94
C THR A 1009 16.50 -41.67 1.36
N ALA A 1010 16.91 -42.68 0.61
CA ALA A 1010 18.23 -43.31 0.63
C ALA A 1010 18.57 -43.74 -0.81
N GLY A 1011 19.85 -43.92 -1.12
CA GLY A 1011 20.33 -44.16 -2.47
C GLY A 1011 21.05 -45.50 -2.67
N GLY A 1012 21.26 -45.88 -3.93
CA GLY A 1012 22.01 -47.08 -4.31
C GLY A 1012 21.31 -48.37 -3.88
N ASP A 1013 21.95 -49.13 -3.01
CA ASP A 1013 21.47 -50.44 -2.52
C ASP A 1013 20.63 -50.32 -1.23
N PHE A 1014 20.26 -49.09 -0.85
CA PHE A 1014 19.50 -48.81 0.36
C PHE A 1014 18.12 -48.26 0.01
N ALA A 1015 17.07 -49.01 0.35
CA ALA A 1015 15.67 -48.65 0.11
C ALA A 1015 14.95 -48.32 1.43
N VAL A 1016 14.24 -47.19 1.45
CA VAL A 1016 13.40 -46.77 2.59
C VAL A 1016 12.05 -47.49 2.53
N GLY A 1017 11.57 -47.98 3.67
CA GLY A 1017 10.29 -48.70 3.78
C GLY A 1017 9.66 -48.61 5.17
N GLY A 1018 8.52 -49.28 5.35
CA GLY A 1018 7.81 -49.30 6.64
C GLY A 1018 7.10 -47.99 6.98
N ILE A 1019 6.83 -47.14 5.99
CA ILE A 1019 6.21 -45.82 6.16
C ILE A 1019 4.75 -45.98 6.61
N SER A 1020 4.54 -45.94 7.92
CA SER A 1020 3.29 -45.47 8.54
C SER A 1020 3.57 -44.18 9.31
N LEU A 1021 4.23 -43.22 8.65
CA LEU A 1021 4.37 -41.87 9.18
C LEU A 1021 2.97 -41.29 9.39
N PRO A 1022 2.62 -40.76 10.57
CA PRO A 1022 1.58 -39.74 10.62
C PRO A 1022 2.09 -38.53 9.81
N ALA A 1023 1.20 -37.78 9.16
CA ALA A 1023 1.61 -36.58 8.43
C ALA A 1023 2.42 -35.64 9.35
N SER A 1024 1.93 -35.48 10.58
CA SER A 1024 2.51 -34.69 11.64
C SER A 1024 2.87 -35.54 12.87
N ILE A 1025 4.08 -35.37 13.38
CA ILE A 1025 4.53 -35.93 14.67
C ILE A 1025 4.35 -34.84 15.71
N GLY A 1026 3.38 -34.97 16.61
CA GLY A 1026 3.12 -33.97 17.66
C GLY A 1026 4.31 -33.78 18.61
N SER A 1027 4.37 -32.63 19.27
CA SER A 1027 5.38 -32.31 20.31
C SER A 1027 5.52 -33.45 21.32
N GLY A 1028 6.77 -33.85 21.64
CA GLY A 1028 7.08 -34.94 22.55
C GLY A 1028 6.69 -36.34 22.08
N SER A 1029 6.28 -36.50 20.81
CA SER A 1029 5.91 -37.79 20.20
C SER A 1029 7.01 -38.31 19.27
N ASN A 1030 6.85 -39.54 18.76
CA ASN A 1030 7.77 -40.11 17.79
C ASN A 1030 7.08 -40.97 16.72
N ALA A 1031 7.81 -41.24 15.65
CA ALA A 1031 7.46 -42.16 14.58
C ALA A 1031 8.67 -43.06 14.24
N THR A 1032 8.46 -44.11 13.46
CA THR A 1032 9.55 -45.01 13.02
C THR A 1032 9.51 -45.24 11.52
N PHE A 1033 10.68 -45.47 10.94
CA PHE A 1033 10.85 -45.92 9.56
C PHE A 1033 11.88 -47.05 9.49
N THR A 1034 11.95 -47.72 8.35
CA THR A 1034 12.96 -48.77 8.11
C THR A 1034 13.81 -48.43 6.89
N VAL A 1035 15.07 -48.85 6.94
CA VAL A 1035 15.96 -48.86 5.78
C VAL A 1035 16.38 -50.29 5.51
N THR A 1036 16.36 -50.67 4.24
CA THR A 1036 16.63 -52.01 3.74
C THR A 1036 17.88 -51.95 2.88
N PHE A 1037 18.94 -52.63 3.28
CA PHE A 1037 20.13 -52.85 2.45
C PHE A 1037 19.95 -54.13 1.64
N ASP A 1038 19.99 -54.03 0.31
CA ASP A 1038 19.89 -55.16 -0.62
C ASP A 1038 21.03 -55.05 -1.66
N PRO A 1039 22.16 -55.76 -1.44
CA PRO A 1039 23.38 -55.53 -2.22
C PRO A 1039 23.23 -55.98 -3.69
N SER A 1040 23.37 -55.05 -4.63
CA SER A 1040 23.30 -55.33 -6.07
C SER A 1040 24.63 -55.82 -6.66
N THR A 1041 25.74 -55.63 -5.93
CA THR A 1041 27.07 -56.13 -6.28
C THR A 1041 27.90 -56.42 -5.03
N THR A 1042 28.93 -57.26 -5.16
CA THR A 1042 29.98 -57.43 -4.14
C THR A 1042 30.68 -56.10 -3.80
N GLY A 1043 31.10 -55.92 -2.54
CA GLY A 1043 31.94 -54.79 -2.09
C GLY A 1043 31.22 -53.79 -1.18
N LEU A 1044 31.97 -52.80 -0.66
CA LEU A 1044 31.41 -51.76 0.20
C LEU A 1044 30.46 -50.85 -0.59
N ARG A 1045 29.27 -50.66 -0.06
CA ARG A 1045 28.22 -49.76 -0.55
C ARG A 1045 27.92 -48.75 0.56
N THR A 1046 27.80 -47.48 0.19
CA THR A 1046 27.45 -46.39 1.12
C THR A 1046 26.30 -45.58 0.53
N ALA A 1047 25.55 -44.92 1.41
CA ALA A 1047 24.53 -43.93 1.05
C ALA A 1047 24.38 -42.91 2.18
N THR A 1048 23.61 -41.87 1.91
CA THR A 1048 23.11 -40.93 2.92
C THR A 1048 21.61 -41.12 3.03
N VAL A 1049 21.08 -41.25 4.25
CA VAL A 1049 19.66 -41.09 4.53
C VAL A 1049 19.37 -39.60 4.61
N SER A 1050 18.30 -39.14 3.97
CA SER A 1050 17.89 -37.74 3.98
C SER A 1050 16.38 -37.65 4.28
N ILE A 1051 16.05 -36.94 5.36
CA ILE A 1051 14.69 -36.78 5.92
C ILE A 1051 14.28 -35.31 5.74
N ALA A 1052 13.56 -35.00 4.67
CA ALA A 1052 13.06 -33.65 4.42
C ALA A 1052 11.82 -33.38 5.29
N ASN A 1053 11.92 -32.40 6.16
CA ASN A 1053 10.95 -32.10 7.22
C ASN A 1053 10.69 -30.58 7.33
N ASN A 1054 9.92 -30.11 8.32
CA ASN A 1054 9.61 -28.69 8.54
C ASN A 1054 10.41 -28.00 9.65
N ASP A 1055 11.45 -28.65 10.16
CA ASP A 1055 12.46 -28.03 11.03
C ASP A 1055 13.40 -27.13 10.20
N ALA A 1056 13.87 -26.03 10.78
CA ALA A 1056 14.41 -24.92 9.98
C ALA A 1056 15.93 -25.02 9.74
N ASP A 1057 16.68 -25.46 10.75
CA ASP A 1057 18.12 -25.74 10.69
C ASP A 1057 18.42 -27.22 10.43
N GLU A 1058 17.48 -28.12 10.75
CA GLU A 1058 17.62 -29.58 10.60
C GLU A 1058 16.81 -30.17 9.42
N SER A 1059 16.51 -29.39 8.36
CA SER A 1059 15.85 -29.91 7.14
C SER A 1059 16.70 -29.73 5.86
N PRO A 1060 17.03 -30.83 5.14
CA PRO A 1060 16.78 -32.22 5.51
C PRO A 1060 17.76 -32.72 6.58
N PHE A 1061 17.26 -33.47 7.56
CA PHE A 1061 18.11 -34.18 8.52
C PHE A 1061 18.84 -35.29 7.76
N THR A 1062 20.16 -35.40 7.93
CA THR A 1062 20.98 -36.35 7.17
C THR A 1062 21.91 -37.19 8.04
N PHE A 1063 22.15 -38.43 7.64
CA PHE A 1063 23.20 -39.28 8.20
C PHE A 1063 23.69 -40.33 7.20
N ALA A 1064 24.95 -40.70 7.28
CA ALA A 1064 25.58 -41.73 6.44
C ALA A 1064 25.17 -43.14 6.89
N ILE A 1065 25.08 -44.06 5.93
CA ILE A 1065 24.89 -45.50 6.18
C ILE A 1065 25.82 -46.31 5.27
N GLN A 1066 26.20 -47.51 5.71
CA GLN A 1066 27.04 -48.42 4.92
C GLN A 1066 26.62 -49.88 5.04
N GLY A 1067 27.11 -50.70 4.11
CA GLY A 1067 26.94 -52.15 4.09
C GLY A 1067 27.85 -52.77 3.03
N THR A 1068 28.20 -54.05 3.16
CA THR A 1068 29.12 -54.73 2.23
C THR A 1068 28.43 -55.91 1.56
N GLY A 1069 28.27 -55.84 0.24
CA GLY A 1069 27.75 -56.94 -0.57
C GLY A 1069 28.75 -58.09 -0.68
N LEU A 1070 28.23 -59.32 -0.73
CA LEU A 1070 28.94 -60.56 -0.97
C LEU A 1070 28.36 -61.26 -2.22
N ASN A 1071 29.10 -62.22 -2.78
CA ASN A 1071 28.76 -62.87 -4.05
C ASN A 1071 27.51 -63.76 -3.95
N SER A 1072 26.62 -63.71 -4.93
CA SER A 1072 25.50 -64.64 -5.08
C SER A 1072 25.81 -65.73 -6.11
N PRO A 1073 25.46 -67.01 -5.88
CA PRO A 1073 25.60 -68.04 -6.92
C PRO A 1073 24.53 -67.90 -8.02
N PRO A 1074 24.87 -68.15 -9.30
CA PRO A 1074 23.92 -68.15 -10.40
C PRO A 1074 22.88 -69.28 -10.32
N VAL A 1075 21.76 -69.09 -11.01
CA VAL A 1075 20.54 -69.93 -10.93
C VAL A 1075 20.08 -70.46 -12.30
N VAL A 1076 19.22 -71.49 -12.28
CA VAL A 1076 18.56 -72.02 -13.49
C VAL A 1076 17.14 -71.47 -13.57
N ASP A 1077 16.91 -70.52 -14.49
CA ASP A 1077 15.58 -69.94 -14.70
C ASP A 1077 14.70 -70.79 -15.63
N HIS A 1078 15.29 -71.36 -16.69
CA HIS A 1078 14.56 -72.06 -17.74
C HIS A 1078 15.27 -73.36 -18.14
N PRO A 1079 14.86 -74.52 -17.57
CA PRO A 1079 15.48 -75.81 -17.87
C PRO A 1079 15.50 -76.16 -19.37
N LEU A 1080 16.58 -76.81 -19.79
CA LEU A 1080 16.85 -77.18 -21.18
C LEU A 1080 15.92 -78.31 -21.64
N PRO A 1081 15.10 -78.09 -22.69
CA PRO A 1081 14.22 -79.13 -23.19
C PRO A 1081 14.97 -80.09 -24.11
N ASP A 1082 14.61 -81.38 -23.99
CA ASP A 1082 15.12 -82.49 -24.81
C ASP A 1082 15.03 -82.21 -26.31
N ARG A 1083 15.99 -82.77 -27.06
CA ARG A 1083 16.20 -82.48 -28.48
C ARG A 1083 16.23 -83.74 -29.33
N THR A 1084 15.76 -83.61 -30.57
CA THR A 1084 15.90 -84.65 -31.61
C THR A 1084 16.72 -84.14 -32.78
N ALA A 1085 17.82 -84.84 -33.10
CA ALA A 1085 18.54 -84.71 -34.36
C ALA A 1085 18.02 -85.74 -35.38
N THR A 1086 18.33 -85.54 -36.66
CA THR A 1086 18.00 -86.48 -37.75
C THR A 1086 19.28 -87.05 -38.36
N VAL A 1087 19.31 -88.35 -38.63
CA VAL A 1087 20.47 -89.05 -39.21
C VAL A 1087 20.88 -88.40 -40.54
N ASN A 1088 22.19 -88.15 -40.71
CA ASN A 1088 22.80 -87.47 -41.86
C ASN A 1088 22.27 -86.04 -42.13
N GLN A 1089 21.65 -85.38 -41.16
CA GLN A 1089 21.30 -83.96 -41.23
C GLN A 1089 22.14 -83.15 -40.23
N PRO A 1090 22.56 -81.91 -40.56
CA PRO A 1090 23.25 -81.07 -39.61
C PRO A 1090 22.34 -80.74 -38.43
N PHE A 1091 22.83 -81.00 -37.21
CA PHE A 1091 22.16 -80.61 -35.98
C PHE A 1091 22.86 -79.40 -35.40
N THR A 1092 22.09 -78.37 -35.08
CA THR A 1092 22.53 -77.19 -34.33
C THR A 1092 21.53 -76.88 -33.23
N PHE A 1093 22.02 -76.58 -32.03
CA PHE A 1093 21.20 -76.14 -30.91
C PHE A 1093 21.99 -75.13 -30.07
N THR A 1094 21.50 -73.90 -29.97
CA THR A 1094 22.04 -72.91 -29.06
C THR A 1094 21.27 -72.93 -27.75
N VAL A 1095 21.99 -73.07 -26.63
CA VAL A 1095 21.43 -72.93 -25.27
C VAL A 1095 20.75 -71.56 -25.18
N PRO A 1096 19.44 -71.49 -24.86
CA PRO A 1096 18.71 -70.24 -24.76
C PRO A 1096 19.38 -69.24 -23.81
N ALA A 1097 19.36 -67.96 -24.17
CA ALA A 1097 20.06 -66.92 -23.42
C ALA A 1097 19.53 -66.72 -21.99
N ASN A 1098 18.31 -67.20 -21.72
CA ASN A 1098 17.58 -67.16 -20.45
C ASN A 1098 17.59 -68.51 -19.69
N THR A 1099 18.41 -69.49 -20.09
CA THR A 1099 18.49 -70.79 -19.39
C THR A 1099 19.01 -70.62 -17.97
N PHE A 1100 20.03 -69.78 -17.82
CA PHE A 1100 20.70 -69.46 -16.57
C PHE A 1100 20.74 -67.93 -16.42
N SER A 1101 20.66 -67.46 -15.18
CA SER A 1101 20.83 -66.05 -14.81
C SER A 1101 21.70 -65.94 -13.57
N ASP A 1102 22.13 -64.72 -13.26
CA ASP A 1102 22.91 -64.38 -12.08
C ASP A 1102 22.13 -63.34 -11.27
N PRO A 1103 21.94 -63.51 -9.95
CA PRO A 1103 21.38 -62.46 -9.10
C PRO A 1103 22.24 -61.20 -9.08
N ASP A 1104 23.56 -61.34 -9.17
CA ASP A 1104 24.50 -60.21 -9.13
C ASP A 1104 24.56 -59.55 -10.52
N ALA A 1105 23.72 -58.53 -10.74
CA ALA A 1105 23.44 -57.92 -12.05
C ALA A 1105 24.64 -57.33 -12.83
N ALA A 1106 25.84 -57.31 -12.24
CA ALA A 1106 27.09 -56.87 -12.87
C ALA A 1106 27.99 -58.02 -13.37
N GLN A 1107 27.59 -59.29 -13.21
CA GLN A 1107 28.43 -60.45 -13.50
C GLN A 1107 28.16 -61.11 -14.87
N PHE A 1108 29.16 -61.83 -15.38
CA PHE A 1108 29.18 -62.48 -16.68
C PHE A 1108 29.27 -64.00 -16.56
N LEU A 1109 28.19 -64.68 -16.91
CA LEU A 1109 28.16 -66.15 -16.96
C LEU A 1109 29.07 -66.69 -18.09
N SER A 1110 30.05 -67.49 -17.70
CA SER A 1110 30.82 -68.38 -18.56
C SER A 1110 30.14 -69.76 -18.65
N TYR A 1111 30.28 -70.44 -19.78
CA TYR A 1111 29.51 -71.65 -20.09
C TYR A 1111 30.41 -72.85 -20.45
N SER A 1112 30.10 -74.03 -19.92
CA SER A 1112 30.72 -75.29 -20.33
C SER A 1112 29.69 -76.38 -20.58
N ALA A 1113 30.08 -77.46 -21.27
CA ALA A 1113 29.21 -78.61 -21.52
C ALA A 1113 29.98 -79.93 -21.43
N SER A 1114 29.31 -80.99 -20.97
CA SER A 1114 29.86 -82.33 -20.82
C SER A 1114 28.81 -83.42 -21.15
N GLY A 1115 29.23 -84.68 -21.24
CA GLY A 1115 28.38 -85.81 -21.67
C GLY A 1115 28.16 -85.92 -23.19
N MET A 1116 28.72 -85.01 -23.99
CA MET A 1116 28.53 -84.97 -25.44
C MET A 1116 29.02 -86.24 -26.18
N PRO A 1117 28.27 -86.75 -27.17
CA PRO A 1117 28.75 -87.81 -28.06
C PRO A 1117 29.79 -87.27 -29.06
N ALA A 1118 30.67 -88.14 -29.55
CA ALA A 1118 31.87 -87.73 -30.32
C ALA A 1118 31.62 -87.01 -31.66
N TRP A 1119 30.38 -87.03 -32.17
CA TRP A 1119 29.98 -86.29 -33.39
C TRP A 1119 29.48 -84.86 -33.10
N LEU A 1120 29.30 -84.50 -31.82
CA LEU A 1120 28.76 -83.23 -31.37
C LEU A 1120 29.85 -82.40 -30.66
N SER A 1121 29.95 -81.12 -31.02
CA SER A 1121 30.81 -80.14 -30.36
C SER A 1121 29.97 -79.04 -29.72
N PHE A 1122 30.46 -78.44 -28.63
CA PHE A 1122 29.90 -77.23 -28.03
C PHE A 1122 30.90 -76.08 -28.15
N THR A 1123 30.43 -74.90 -28.52
CA THR A 1123 31.20 -73.66 -28.59
C THR A 1123 30.75 -72.71 -27.48
N PRO A 1124 31.48 -72.60 -26.35
CA PRO A 1124 31.11 -71.73 -25.22
C PRO A 1124 30.72 -70.30 -25.61
N ALA A 1125 31.55 -69.64 -26.42
CA ALA A 1125 31.37 -68.23 -26.78
C ALA A 1125 30.07 -67.93 -27.57
N THR A 1126 29.49 -68.92 -28.25
CA THR A 1126 28.19 -68.79 -28.93
C THR A 1126 27.08 -69.58 -28.23
N ARG A 1127 27.42 -70.33 -27.18
CA ARG A 1127 26.59 -71.32 -26.47
C ARG A 1127 25.95 -72.36 -27.41
N THR A 1128 26.61 -72.68 -28.52
CA THR A 1128 26.04 -73.52 -29.60
C THR A 1128 26.63 -74.92 -29.62
N PHE A 1129 25.76 -75.92 -29.52
CA PHE A 1129 26.03 -77.28 -29.95
C PHE A 1129 25.93 -77.40 -31.48
N SER A 1130 26.88 -78.07 -32.13
CA SER A 1130 26.83 -78.36 -33.56
C SER A 1130 27.44 -79.72 -33.90
N GLY A 1131 26.88 -80.40 -34.90
CA GLY A 1131 27.36 -81.70 -35.36
C GLY A 1131 26.54 -82.27 -36.51
N THR A 1132 26.81 -83.51 -36.91
CA THR A 1132 25.98 -84.27 -37.87
C THR A 1132 26.04 -85.75 -37.49
N PRO A 1133 24.97 -86.34 -36.95
CA PRO A 1133 24.98 -87.74 -36.52
C PRO A 1133 24.94 -88.67 -37.74
N ALA A 1134 25.81 -89.67 -37.74
CA ALA A 1134 25.81 -90.76 -38.71
C ALA A 1134 24.78 -91.84 -38.33
N PRO A 1135 24.50 -92.84 -39.19
CA PRO A 1135 23.56 -93.91 -38.87
C PRO A 1135 23.98 -94.82 -37.70
N GLY A 1136 25.24 -94.73 -37.25
CA GLY A 1136 25.74 -95.40 -36.05
C GLY A 1136 25.43 -94.67 -34.74
N ASP A 1137 25.02 -93.40 -34.81
CA ASP A 1137 24.77 -92.53 -33.65
C ASP A 1137 23.29 -92.54 -33.22
N ILE A 1138 22.51 -93.54 -33.68
CA ILE A 1138 21.09 -93.70 -33.33
C ILE A 1138 20.97 -94.16 -31.88
N GLY A 1139 20.50 -93.26 -31.02
CA GLY A 1139 20.28 -93.48 -29.59
C GLY A 1139 19.82 -92.18 -28.91
N THR A 1140 19.94 -92.15 -27.58
CA THR A 1140 19.68 -90.98 -26.73
C THR A 1140 20.86 -90.79 -25.78
N THR A 1141 21.33 -89.54 -25.62
CA THR A 1141 22.44 -89.17 -24.74
C THR A 1141 22.11 -87.92 -23.94
N THR A 1142 22.21 -88.01 -22.61
CA THR A 1142 22.09 -86.85 -21.71
C THR A 1142 23.32 -85.96 -21.78
N ILE A 1143 23.11 -84.65 -21.91
CA ILE A 1143 24.16 -83.62 -21.97
C ILE A 1143 23.98 -82.67 -20.79
N THR A 1144 25.05 -82.40 -20.04
CA THR A 1144 25.07 -81.43 -18.94
C THR A 1144 25.68 -80.12 -19.41
N VAL A 1145 25.02 -78.99 -19.11
CA VAL A 1145 25.52 -77.63 -19.30
C VAL A 1145 25.78 -77.00 -17.94
N GLN A 1146 26.89 -76.29 -17.80
CA GLN A 1146 27.24 -75.53 -16.60
C GLN A 1146 27.30 -74.04 -16.94
N ALA A 1147 26.77 -73.22 -16.04
CA ALA A 1147 27.05 -71.78 -15.97
C ALA A 1147 27.91 -71.50 -14.73
N THR A 1148 28.90 -70.64 -14.88
CA THR A 1148 29.86 -70.23 -13.84
C THR A 1148 30.03 -68.73 -13.92
N ASP A 1149 29.86 -68.04 -12.79
CA ASP A 1149 29.99 -66.58 -12.69
C ASP A 1149 31.47 -66.13 -12.81
N ASN A 1150 31.75 -64.84 -12.57
CA ASN A 1150 33.11 -64.31 -12.51
C ASN A 1150 33.46 -63.72 -11.13
N GLY A 1151 32.81 -64.24 -10.10
CA GLY A 1151 32.83 -63.76 -8.73
C GLY A 1151 34.16 -63.93 -8.00
N ALA A 1152 34.19 -63.47 -6.75
CA ALA A 1152 35.35 -63.56 -5.88
C ALA A 1152 34.96 -64.01 -4.46
N PRO A 1153 34.88 -65.32 -4.18
CA PRO A 1153 35.17 -66.45 -5.07
C PRO A 1153 34.06 -66.67 -6.13
N PRO A 1154 34.37 -67.33 -7.26
CA PRO A 1154 33.37 -67.63 -8.27
C PRO A 1154 32.55 -68.89 -7.94
N GLU A 1155 31.25 -68.84 -8.18
CA GLU A 1155 30.30 -69.93 -7.95
C GLU A 1155 29.66 -70.43 -9.27
N SER A 1156 28.80 -71.44 -9.21
CA SER A 1156 28.38 -72.19 -10.42
C SER A 1156 27.11 -73.04 -10.24
N VAL A 1157 26.39 -73.23 -11.35
CA VAL A 1157 25.15 -74.02 -11.42
C VAL A 1157 25.10 -74.86 -12.70
N THR A 1158 24.31 -75.94 -12.71
CA THR A 1158 24.24 -76.91 -13.83
C THR A 1158 22.81 -77.34 -14.17
N ASP A 1159 22.56 -77.63 -15.44
CA ASP A 1159 21.30 -78.19 -15.96
C ASP A 1159 21.56 -79.26 -17.06
N THR A 1160 20.54 -80.05 -17.43
CA THR A 1160 20.68 -81.23 -18.32
C THR A 1160 19.53 -81.41 -19.30
N PHE A 1161 19.82 -81.91 -20.51
CA PHE A 1161 18.80 -82.35 -21.49
C PHE A 1161 19.22 -83.63 -22.23
N ASP A 1162 18.24 -84.41 -22.70
CA ASP A 1162 18.49 -85.60 -23.54
C ASP A 1162 18.48 -85.25 -25.04
N LEU A 1163 19.47 -85.78 -25.78
CA LEU A 1163 19.59 -85.65 -27.23
C LEU A 1163 19.37 -87.00 -27.92
N THR A 1164 18.29 -87.13 -28.70
CA THR A 1164 17.87 -88.35 -29.41
C THR A 1164 18.06 -88.22 -30.93
N VAL A 1165 18.26 -89.32 -31.68
CA VAL A 1165 18.55 -89.28 -33.14
C VAL A 1165 17.56 -90.13 -33.98
N ALA A 1166 16.94 -89.54 -35.02
CA ALA A 1166 15.76 -90.10 -35.73
C ALA A 1166 15.69 -89.87 -37.29
N LEU A 1167 14.49 -89.99 -37.90
CA LEU A 1167 14.15 -89.98 -39.36
C LEU A 1167 12.82 -89.19 -39.65
N ALA A 1168 12.43 -88.91 -40.92
CA ALA A 1168 11.43 -87.87 -41.31
C ALA A 1168 10.23 -88.28 -42.24
N SER A 1169 9.18 -87.42 -42.36
CA SER A 1169 7.87 -87.66 -43.06
C SER A 1169 7.12 -86.36 -43.53
N SER A 1170 5.97 -86.41 -44.27
CA SER A 1170 5.44 -85.22 -45.01
C SER A 1170 3.90 -85.08 -45.33
N LEU A 1171 3.44 -83.80 -45.37
CA LEU A 1171 2.36 -83.15 -46.20
C LEU A 1171 0.87 -83.62 -46.11
N PRO A 1172 -0.15 -82.89 -46.65
CA PRO A 1172 -0.33 -81.47 -47.11
C PRO A 1172 -1.53 -80.77 -46.34
N ILE A 1173 -2.36 -79.78 -46.74
CA ILE A 1173 -2.59 -78.83 -47.88
C ILE A 1173 -3.41 -77.59 -47.40
N ALA A 1174 -3.47 -76.44 -48.12
CA ALA A 1174 -4.42 -75.32 -47.86
C ALA A 1174 -4.65 -74.34 -49.06
N PRO A 1175 -5.85 -73.72 -49.19
CA PRO A 1175 -6.04 -72.24 -49.32
C PRO A 1175 -7.28 -71.75 -48.51
N VAL A 1176 -7.85 -70.52 -48.51
CA VAL A 1176 -7.85 -69.22 -49.26
C VAL A 1176 -8.10 -68.10 -48.20
N GLY A 1177 -7.87 -66.76 -48.28
CA GLY A 1177 -7.51 -65.76 -49.31
C GLY A 1177 -8.72 -64.89 -49.73
N GLY A 1178 -8.69 -63.54 -49.88
CA GLY A 1178 -7.68 -62.47 -49.69
C GLY A 1178 -8.39 -61.06 -49.64
N GLU A 1179 -7.84 -59.85 -49.42
CA GLU A 1179 -6.50 -59.19 -49.46
C GLU A 1179 -6.33 -58.20 -50.66
N ALA A 1180 -5.77 -56.95 -50.57
CA ALA A 1180 -5.41 -56.07 -49.45
C ALA A 1180 -5.11 -54.58 -49.88
N THR A 1181 -5.33 -53.60 -48.97
CA THR A 1181 -4.64 -52.31 -48.61
C THR A 1181 -3.65 -51.51 -49.54
N GLY A 1182 -3.38 -50.22 -49.25
CA GLY A 1182 -2.29 -49.38 -49.85
C GLY A 1182 -1.94 -48.06 -49.11
N LEU A 1183 -0.72 -47.50 -49.26
CA LEU A 1183 -0.05 -46.58 -48.28
C LEU A 1183 1.09 -45.68 -48.91
N VAL A 1184 1.72 -44.76 -48.13
CA VAL A 1184 3.06 -44.07 -48.33
C VAL A 1184 3.13 -42.85 -49.31
N SER A 1185 4.02 -41.82 -49.23
CA SER A 1185 4.54 -40.89 -48.16
C SER A 1185 5.53 -39.84 -48.78
N GLY A 1186 5.86 -38.68 -48.14
CA GLY A 1186 7.08 -37.87 -48.49
C GLY A 1186 7.09 -36.34 -48.19
N ASN A 1187 8.28 -35.72 -48.17
CA ASN A 1187 8.63 -34.27 -47.98
C ASN A 1187 10.16 -34.07 -48.25
N PRO A 1188 10.88 -32.91 -48.10
CA PRO A 1188 10.52 -31.47 -47.98
C PRO A 1188 11.40 -30.47 -48.81
N ALA A 1189 11.24 -29.15 -48.57
CA ALA A 1189 12.21 -28.02 -48.78
C ALA A 1189 12.60 -27.58 -50.23
N PRO A 1190 13.25 -26.40 -50.48
CA PRO A 1190 13.36 -25.12 -49.73
C PRO A 1190 13.08 -23.82 -50.56
N GLN A 1191 13.06 -22.63 -49.91
CA GLN A 1191 13.74 -21.34 -50.27
C GLN A 1191 13.00 -20.07 -49.75
N MET A 1192 13.77 -18.98 -49.55
CA MET A 1192 13.38 -17.61 -49.13
C MET A 1192 13.97 -16.58 -50.14
N PRO A 1193 13.97 -15.23 -49.93
CA PRO A 1193 13.13 -14.35 -49.11
C PRO A 1193 12.55 -13.14 -49.92
N GLY A 1194 11.78 -12.24 -49.29
CA GLY A 1194 11.41 -10.94 -49.88
C GLY A 1194 10.60 -10.02 -48.93
N GLN A 1195 10.93 -8.73 -48.91
CA GLN A 1195 10.20 -7.66 -48.18
C GLN A 1195 9.12 -7.02 -49.11
N THR A 1196 8.18 -6.16 -48.70
CA THR A 1196 8.06 -5.28 -47.52
C THR A 1196 6.57 -5.00 -47.20
N PHE A 1197 6.25 -4.46 -46.02
CA PHE A 1197 4.89 -4.03 -45.64
C PHE A 1197 4.48 -2.68 -46.28
N SER A 1198 3.21 -2.54 -46.66
CA SER A 1198 2.46 -1.28 -46.70
C SER A 1198 0.96 -1.57 -46.85
N GLY A 1199 0.11 -0.88 -46.08
CA GLY A 1199 -1.36 -1.06 -46.11
C GLY A 1199 -2.01 -0.62 -44.80
N PHE A 1200 -2.71 0.52 -44.83
CA PHE A 1200 -3.38 1.11 -43.67
C PHE A 1200 -4.67 0.35 -43.30
N PHE A 1201 -5.04 0.39 -42.02
CA PHE A 1201 -6.34 -0.04 -41.50
C PHE A 1201 -7.04 1.15 -40.84
N ASP A 1202 -8.01 1.74 -41.51
CA ASP A 1202 -8.92 2.71 -40.88
C ASP A 1202 -10.00 1.97 -40.07
N TYR A 1203 -10.06 2.26 -38.77
CA TYR A 1203 -11.12 1.78 -37.87
C TYR A 1203 -12.03 2.93 -37.47
N THR A 1204 -13.16 3.10 -38.16
CA THR A 1204 -14.18 4.07 -37.77
C THR A 1204 -14.97 3.55 -36.57
N LEU A 1205 -14.83 4.18 -35.41
CA LEU A 1205 -15.73 3.99 -34.27
C LEU A 1205 -17.14 4.47 -34.65
N ASN A 1206 -18.17 3.73 -34.23
CA ASN A 1206 -19.54 4.22 -34.18
C ASN A 1206 -20.06 4.17 -32.74
N GLY A 1207 -21.18 4.89 -32.48
CA GLY A 1207 -21.58 5.41 -31.16
C GLY A 1207 -21.96 4.41 -30.05
N ASN A 1208 -21.54 3.14 -30.13
CA ASN A 1208 -21.62 2.15 -29.04
C ASN A 1208 -20.29 1.37 -28.82
N GLY A 1209 -19.17 1.83 -29.38
CA GLY A 1209 -17.82 1.51 -28.87
C GLY A 1209 -17.26 0.10 -29.13
N ASN A 1210 -17.74 -0.63 -30.14
CA ASN A 1210 -17.20 -1.95 -30.51
C ASN A 1210 -16.41 -1.93 -31.82
N ILE A 1211 -15.30 -2.66 -31.87
CA ILE A 1211 -14.44 -2.87 -33.06
C ILE A 1211 -14.74 -4.25 -33.66
N LEU A 1212 -14.83 -4.35 -34.98
CA LEU A 1212 -14.94 -5.63 -35.68
C LEU A 1212 -14.17 -5.59 -37.02
N ALA A 1213 -13.34 -6.60 -37.25
CA ALA A 1213 -12.58 -6.79 -38.49
C ALA A 1213 -12.85 -8.18 -39.08
N HIS A 1214 -12.86 -8.29 -40.42
CA HIS A 1214 -12.28 -9.41 -41.18
C HIS A 1214 -12.48 -9.24 -42.71
N MET A 1215 -11.49 -9.69 -43.47
CA MET A 1215 -11.48 -9.83 -44.93
C MET A 1215 -11.12 -11.29 -45.29
N ASN A 1216 -11.37 -11.85 -46.48
CA ASN A 1216 -12.33 -11.58 -47.57
C ASN A 1216 -12.21 -12.77 -48.55
N THR A 1217 -13.30 -13.26 -49.14
CA THR A 1217 -13.26 -14.22 -50.26
C THR A 1217 -14.28 -13.84 -51.33
N ALA A 1218 -13.81 -13.38 -52.50
CA ALA A 1218 -14.64 -13.16 -53.68
C ALA A 1218 -15.07 -14.50 -54.32
N GLY A 1219 -16.21 -14.62 -55.02
CA GLY A 1219 -17.29 -13.69 -55.37
C GLY A 1219 -18.32 -14.41 -56.28
N PRO A 1220 -19.30 -13.75 -56.94
CA PRO A 1220 -19.55 -12.30 -57.02
C PRO A 1220 -20.95 -11.84 -56.56
N ALA A 1221 -21.05 -10.56 -56.20
CA ALA A 1221 -22.25 -9.70 -56.22
C ALA A 1221 -23.56 -10.18 -55.53
N GLY A 1222 -23.86 -9.60 -54.36
CA GLY A 1222 -25.23 -9.46 -53.84
C GLY A 1222 -25.55 -10.29 -52.59
N ALA A 1223 -25.15 -9.80 -51.41
CA ALA A 1223 -25.50 -10.38 -50.13
C ALA A 1223 -26.45 -9.48 -49.34
N THR A 1224 -27.48 -10.07 -48.73
CA THR A 1224 -28.31 -9.47 -47.66
C THR A 1224 -28.11 -10.29 -46.40
N ALA A 1225 -27.64 -9.66 -45.32
CA ALA A 1225 -27.44 -10.32 -44.02
C ALA A 1225 -28.71 -10.27 -43.15
N ASP A 1226 -28.80 -11.21 -42.21
CA ASP A 1226 -29.94 -11.45 -41.33
C ASP A 1226 -29.67 -10.94 -39.89
N ALA A 1227 -30.72 -10.57 -39.16
CA ALA A 1227 -30.62 -10.14 -37.76
C ALA A 1227 -31.96 -10.30 -37.01
N GLY A 1228 -32.05 -11.30 -36.12
CA GLY A 1228 -33.18 -11.47 -35.21
C GLY A 1228 -32.85 -12.44 -34.07
N VAL A 1229 -32.77 -11.94 -32.83
CA VAL A 1229 -32.52 -12.73 -31.62
C VAL A 1229 -33.36 -12.19 -30.47
N TYR A 1230 -34.00 -13.06 -29.69
CA TYR A 1230 -34.58 -12.70 -28.39
C TYR A 1230 -34.61 -13.87 -27.39
N SER A 1231 -34.31 -13.53 -26.13
CA SER A 1231 -34.64 -14.23 -24.88
C SER A 1231 -34.11 -15.66 -24.63
N ASN A 1232 -33.33 -15.81 -23.55
CA ASN A 1232 -33.86 -16.29 -22.27
C ASN A 1232 -32.97 -15.82 -21.09
N ALA A 1233 -33.26 -16.20 -19.84
CA ALA A 1233 -34.26 -15.52 -18.98
C ALA A 1233 -34.26 -16.06 -17.53
N ALA A 1234 -33.24 -15.70 -16.73
CA ALA A 1234 -33.20 -15.78 -15.27
C ALA A 1234 -31.98 -14.96 -14.78
N GLY A 1235 -31.96 -14.30 -13.62
CA GLY A 1235 -32.97 -13.99 -12.60
C GLY A 1235 -32.38 -12.96 -11.61
N THR A 1236 -33.20 -12.16 -10.93
CA THR A 1236 -32.75 -10.88 -10.35
C THR A 1236 -32.32 -10.92 -8.87
N LEU A 1237 -31.29 -10.11 -8.56
CA LEU A 1237 -31.11 -9.27 -7.36
C LEU A 1237 -30.50 -9.83 -6.04
N ASP A 1238 -29.65 -8.96 -5.47
CA ASP A 1238 -29.39 -8.64 -4.05
C ASP A 1238 -28.26 -9.29 -3.19
N LEU A 1239 -27.22 -8.47 -2.98
CA LEU A 1239 -26.54 -8.07 -1.72
C LEU A 1239 -25.79 -9.06 -0.78
N LEU A 1240 -24.58 -8.59 -0.42
CA LEU A 1240 -23.83 -8.75 0.85
C LEU A 1240 -22.94 -9.98 1.12
N ALA A 1241 -22.00 -9.74 2.06
CA ALA A 1241 -21.01 -10.62 2.71
C ALA A 1241 -19.59 -10.77 2.08
N ARG A 1242 -18.59 -10.86 2.97
CA ARG A 1242 -17.13 -10.80 2.75
C ARG A 1242 -16.47 -12.19 2.81
N GLU A 1243 -15.16 -12.20 2.49
CA GLU A 1243 -14.08 -13.03 3.06
C GLU A 1243 -13.74 -14.42 2.49
N GLY A 1244 -12.44 -14.74 2.59
CA GLY A 1244 -11.76 -15.98 2.17
C GLY A 1244 -11.23 -15.98 0.72
N ASP A 1245 -9.94 -16.12 0.42
CA ASP A 1245 -8.73 -16.11 1.26
C ASP A 1245 -7.52 -15.54 0.49
N ALA A 1246 -6.46 -15.17 1.22
CA ALA A 1246 -5.32 -14.38 0.73
C ALA A 1246 -4.23 -15.17 0.00
N MET A 1247 -3.38 -14.47 -0.78
CA MET A 1247 -1.92 -14.39 -0.54
C MET A 1247 -1.28 -13.14 -1.19
N ALA A 1248 -0.30 -12.57 -0.50
CA ALA A 1248 0.55 -11.39 -0.82
C ALA A 1248 1.71 -11.36 0.21
N PRO A 1249 2.70 -10.44 0.18
CA PRO A 1249 3.12 -9.43 -0.80
C PRO A 1249 4.44 -9.85 -1.51
N GLY A 1250 5.30 -9.06 -2.17
CA GLY A 1250 5.49 -7.61 -2.44
C GLY A 1250 6.83 -7.44 -3.23
N VAL A 1251 7.43 -6.27 -3.50
CA VAL A 1251 7.16 -4.83 -3.23
C VAL A 1251 7.86 -3.99 -4.34
N LEU A 1252 7.53 -2.69 -4.45
CA LEU A 1252 8.25 -1.56 -5.09
C LEU A 1252 7.86 -1.16 -6.54
N SER A 1253 7.87 0.13 -6.95
CA SER A 1253 7.62 1.41 -6.23
C SER A 1253 7.63 2.60 -7.21
N GLY A 1254 6.67 3.53 -7.11
CA GLY A 1254 6.70 4.83 -7.82
C GLY A 1254 6.48 4.76 -9.34
N THR A 1255 6.27 5.86 -10.06
CA THR A 1255 6.08 7.27 -9.66
C THR A 1255 5.04 7.93 -10.58
N PHE A 1256 4.55 9.12 -10.20
CA PHE A 1256 3.75 9.97 -11.09
C PHE A 1256 4.59 10.50 -12.25
N LEU A 1257 4.00 10.59 -13.44
CA LEU A 1257 4.28 11.69 -14.36
C LEU A 1257 3.07 11.95 -15.26
N ASP A 1258 2.46 13.12 -15.11
CA ASP A 1258 1.47 13.67 -16.07
C ASP A 1258 2.22 14.60 -17.01
N PHE A 1259 2.06 14.40 -18.32
CA PHE A 1259 2.52 15.35 -19.33
C PHE A 1259 1.47 15.48 -20.44
N ARG A 1260 0.67 16.55 -20.30
CA ARG A 1260 0.14 17.27 -21.45
C ARG A 1260 1.18 18.28 -21.92
N LEU A 1261 1.70 18.09 -23.13
CA LEU A 1261 2.02 19.18 -24.06
C LEU A 1261 1.34 18.79 -25.36
N THR A 1262 0.27 19.45 -25.82
CA THR A 1262 0.22 20.80 -26.39
C THR A 1262 1.24 20.99 -27.52
N ASP A 1263 0.78 20.61 -28.71
CA ASP A 1263 1.21 21.16 -30.00
C ASP A 1263 0.98 22.70 -30.04
N GLY A 1264 1.63 23.36 -31.00
CA GLY A 1264 1.65 24.81 -31.20
C GLY A 1264 3.05 25.40 -30.95
N GLY A 1265 3.78 25.82 -31.97
CA GLY A 1265 3.48 25.88 -33.41
C GLY A 1265 4.69 26.45 -34.18
N ASN A 1266 4.67 26.81 -35.46
CA ASN A 1266 3.66 26.91 -36.53
C ASN A 1266 2.18 26.71 -36.13
N GLY A 1267 1.60 27.74 -35.52
CA GLY A 1267 0.17 28.04 -35.68
C GLY A 1267 -0.06 28.75 -37.03
N PHE A 1268 -1.05 29.63 -37.20
CA PHE A 1268 -2.03 30.24 -36.28
C PHE A 1268 -3.39 30.35 -37.04
N PHE A 1269 -4.59 30.38 -36.45
CA PHE A 1269 -4.99 30.14 -35.06
C PHE A 1269 -6.45 29.61 -34.92
N LEU A 1270 -6.90 29.49 -33.66
CA LEU A 1270 -8.12 28.83 -33.16
C LEU A 1270 -9.49 29.32 -33.72
N SER A 1271 -10.44 28.38 -33.75
CA SER A 1271 -11.59 28.41 -32.80
C SER A 1271 -11.87 27.01 -32.24
#